data_AF-A0A8J8BML9-F1
#
_entry.id   AF-A0A8J8BML9-F1
#
_cell.length_a   1.000
_cell.length_b   1.000
_cell.length_c   1.000
_cell.angle_alpha   90.00
_cell.angle_beta   90.00
_cell.angle_gamma   90.00
#
_symmetry.space_group_name_H-M   'P 1'
#
loop_
_entity.id
_entity.type
_entity.pdbx_description
1 polymer ?
#
loop_
_entity_poly.entity_id
_entity_poly.type
_entity_poly.pdbx_seq_one_letter_code
_entity_poly.pdbx_strand_id
1 'polypeptide(L)'
;MRGITVLLILVLATGCVSAEDYMSLWWNTTAKEIISGVAVGDATGDGYPEIAVSGSSDGLVYLFSHDGRLIWKKDVFSYINTIGLADINADGKKEVIAGYADLSVFDSTGERILKYKTPYGMGVYRVIDAHLSDDKKQDIIFASYDIDSCSREKPSSVYAVDGNGNEIWRYSLEYNVPEALVAEDLNGDGRDEIFIGTIYRSAGSNKVCRKKYNEPANVIVLNPDGTLLWNYQTNGGVLAIAVGDVEEDSKPEVAVGAYPALHLLSNDGRLLWSDTTHVNTYVEDVVVLDLDDDGKEEVVAASADVTAFDQGGKPMWSGTTDSRVYSLAKIDLDDDKKEEVVAGSGSVYVFSREGIERWRSQSHTSYGFLRGDDLDRGGFGEIIAGSVKSIFVYRTQEYAKRVRADQLFESAKTGRGGDYAIAELTEAKKLYSELGLIDNAAECVNQIENIKAVSGRVEEVKAEGETALNASRELMVMGDYINSSRYAQIARMRFSSLNMQELKDEADAIIEELKSKITENATYELILANKTFHEGDYLAALNHARIAQQHYAFIGDLDRAEKAGILADNIKEISGLTEGNETTSEEELNSGFNLGDISSKAKSLVSEVNPLHLAVAVGLFLTLMLVILMVVAFIKIQGKKKTKIKHQSTQHTVESEEPTNGFRKRRVNVIRYSSKDIKPMDDVKNGDLNVEMPKNRGVFKAGICRQGLCLKTKKIPQRK
;
A
#
# COMPACT_ATOMS: atom_id res chain seq x y z
N MET A 1 4.38 45.70 19.31
CA MET A 1 4.23 44.68 20.37
C MET A 1 2.81 44.13 20.30
N ARG A 2 2.67 42.80 20.29
CA ARG A 2 1.47 42.00 19.93
C ARG A 2 1.21 41.99 18.42
N GLY A 3 1.08 40.87 17.71
CA GLY A 3 1.11 39.45 18.04
C GLY A 3 0.63 38.72 16.79
N ILE A 4 1.43 37.82 16.23
CA ILE A 4 0.98 36.85 15.23
C ILE A 4 1.52 35.51 15.69
N THR A 5 0.68 34.80 16.42
CA THR A 5 0.89 33.40 16.76
C THR A 5 0.60 32.59 15.50
N VAL A 6 1.63 31.99 14.93
CA VAL A 6 1.50 31.00 13.85
C VAL A 6 0.83 29.77 14.47
N LEU A 7 -0.43 29.53 14.10
CA LEU A 7 -1.14 28.31 14.45
C LEU A 7 -0.77 27.25 13.40
N LEU A 8 0.26 26.47 13.71
CA LEU A 8 0.60 25.25 12.99
C LEU A 8 -0.46 24.19 13.34
N ILE A 9 -1.47 24.01 12.48
CA ILE A 9 -2.42 22.91 12.62
C ILE A 9 -1.72 21.65 12.10
N LEU A 10 -1.09 20.90 13.01
CA LEU A 10 -0.76 19.50 12.78
C LEU A 10 -2.08 18.73 12.71
N VAL A 11 -2.58 18.45 11.51
CA VAL A 11 -3.61 17.43 11.32
C VAL A 11 -2.90 16.08 11.42
N LEU A 12 -2.72 15.58 12.63
CA LEU A 12 -2.58 14.14 12.85
C LEU A 12 -3.95 13.54 12.58
N ALA A 13 -4.20 13.20 11.33
CA ALA A 13 -5.24 12.26 10.97
C ALA A 13 -4.82 10.91 11.54
N THR A 14 -5.15 10.64 12.81
CA THR A 14 -5.33 9.27 13.28
C THR A 14 -6.58 8.74 12.58
N GLY A 15 -6.41 8.35 11.32
CA GLY A 15 -7.32 7.43 10.67
C GLY A 15 -7.19 6.12 11.42
N CYS A 16 -8.03 5.92 12.44
CA CYS A 16 -8.42 4.59 12.84
C CYS A 16 -9.27 4.06 11.68
N VAL A 17 -8.60 3.61 10.62
CA VAL A 17 -9.25 2.74 9.64
C VAL A 17 -9.51 1.46 10.41
N SER A 18 -10.78 1.05 10.43
CA SER A 18 -11.15 -0.27 10.92
C SER A 18 -10.29 -1.27 10.14
N ALA A 19 -9.38 -1.95 10.83
CA ALA A 19 -8.47 -2.93 10.22
C ALA A 19 -9.24 -4.14 9.64
N GLU A 20 -10.57 -4.19 9.74
CA GLU A 20 -11.41 -5.26 9.20
C GLU A 20 -11.66 -5.15 7.69
N ASP A 21 -11.29 -4.05 7.02
CA ASP A 21 -11.76 -3.76 5.65
C ASP A 21 -10.71 -3.96 4.52
N TYR A 22 -9.58 -4.65 4.75
CA TYR A 22 -8.53 -4.80 3.71
C TYR A 22 -8.37 -6.22 3.15
N MET A 23 -8.51 -7.24 3.98
CA MET A 23 -8.42 -8.63 3.56
C MET A 23 -9.69 -9.34 3.96
N SER A 24 -10.34 -9.99 2.98
CA SER A 24 -11.58 -10.71 3.21
C SER A 24 -11.29 -12.16 3.56
N LEU A 25 -11.97 -12.65 4.61
CA LEU A 25 -11.98 -14.08 4.91
C LEU A 25 -12.68 -14.80 3.75
N TRP A 26 -11.94 -15.61 3.01
CA TRP A 26 -12.48 -16.39 1.90
C TRP A 26 -13.28 -17.58 2.40
N TRP A 27 -12.63 -18.42 3.20
CA TRP A 27 -13.28 -19.53 3.88
C TRP A 27 -12.55 -19.88 5.17
N ASN A 28 -13.26 -20.58 6.05
CA ASN A 28 -12.67 -21.18 7.22
C ASN A 28 -13.22 -22.58 7.43
N THR A 29 -12.49 -23.37 8.19
CA THR A 29 -12.95 -24.65 8.69
C THR A 29 -12.52 -24.82 10.13
N THR A 30 -13.30 -25.56 10.91
CA THR A 30 -13.00 -25.85 12.32
C THR A 30 -12.81 -27.34 12.48
N ALA A 31 -11.60 -27.72 12.89
CA ALA A 31 -11.26 -29.08 13.25
C ALA A 31 -11.94 -29.46 14.57
N LYS A 32 -12.17 -30.76 14.74
CA LYS A 32 -12.74 -31.30 15.98
C LYS A 32 -11.76 -31.14 17.14
N GLU A 33 -10.49 -31.46 16.86
CA GLU A 33 -9.39 -31.40 17.81
C GLU A 33 -8.35 -30.35 17.43
N ILE A 34 -7.28 -30.23 18.22
CA ILE A 34 -6.20 -29.27 18.00
C ILE A 34 -5.55 -29.55 16.65
N ILE A 35 -5.29 -28.51 15.85
CA ILE A 35 -4.55 -28.64 14.59
C ILE A 35 -3.06 -28.81 14.91
N SER A 36 -2.44 -29.84 14.35
CA SER A 36 -1.02 -30.15 14.54
C SER A 36 -0.14 -29.86 13.32
N GLY A 37 -0.74 -29.57 12.17
CA GLY A 37 0.01 -29.22 10.97
C GLY A 37 -0.90 -28.76 9.83
N VAL A 38 -0.33 -27.89 9.00
CA VAL A 38 -0.89 -27.41 7.73
C VAL A 38 0.21 -27.43 6.69
N ALA A 39 -0.08 -27.96 5.50
CA ALA A 39 0.81 -27.93 4.34
C ALA A 39 0.01 -27.51 3.10
N VAL A 40 0.67 -26.84 2.16
CA VAL A 40 0.05 -26.32 0.93
C VAL A 40 0.85 -26.76 -0.30
N GLY A 41 0.16 -27.13 -1.38
CA GLY A 41 0.78 -27.45 -2.66
C GLY A 41 -0.13 -28.26 -3.58
N ASP A 42 0.21 -28.29 -4.88
CA ASP A 42 -0.59 -28.96 -5.92
C ASP A 42 -0.54 -30.49 -5.77
N ALA A 43 -1.52 -31.03 -5.05
CA ALA A 43 -1.62 -32.46 -4.78
C ALA A 43 -2.39 -33.18 -5.88
N THR A 44 -3.27 -32.48 -6.61
CA THR A 44 -4.11 -33.09 -7.64
C THR A 44 -3.48 -33.04 -9.04
N GLY A 45 -2.50 -32.16 -9.25
CA GLY A 45 -1.85 -31.88 -10.53
C GLY A 45 -2.72 -31.05 -11.47
N ASP A 46 -3.73 -30.34 -10.94
CA ASP A 46 -4.61 -29.47 -11.72
C ASP A 46 -4.08 -28.03 -11.80
N GLY A 47 -2.96 -27.77 -11.12
CA GLY A 47 -2.29 -26.50 -11.01
C GLY A 47 -2.69 -25.69 -9.78
N TYR A 48 -3.86 -25.92 -9.20
CA TYR A 48 -4.28 -25.20 -8.00
C TYR A 48 -3.73 -25.91 -6.76
N PRO A 49 -3.13 -25.18 -5.81
CA PRO A 49 -2.62 -25.81 -4.60
C PRO A 49 -3.76 -26.30 -3.69
N GLU A 50 -3.61 -27.52 -3.18
CA GLU A 50 -4.44 -28.07 -2.11
C GLU A 50 -3.89 -27.70 -0.72
N ILE A 51 -4.76 -27.77 0.28
CA ILE A 51 -4.42 -27.53 1.68
C ILE A 51 -4.61 -28.82 2.48
N ALA A 52 -3.50 -29.40 2.92
CA ALA A 52 -3.46 -30.58 3.78
C ALA A 52 -3.43 -30.18 5.26
N VAL A 53 -4.27 -30.83 6.08
CA VAL A 53 -4.48 -30.47 7.49
C VAL A 53 -4.52 -31.72 8.34
N SER A 54 -3.87 -31.69 9.50
CA SER A 54 -3.99 -32.76 10.50
C SER A 54 -4.60 -32.28 11.81
N GLY A 55 -5.61 -33.01 12.26
CA GLY A 55 -6.11 -32.91 13.62
C GLY A 55 -5.34 -33.86 14.54
N SER A 56 -4.93 -33.33 15.68
CA SER A 56 -3.95 -34.00 16.52
C SER A 56 -4.54 -35.20 17.25
N SER A 57 -5.63 -35.00 17.99
CA SER A 57 -6.30 -36.09 18.75
C SER A 57 -7.45 -36.77 18.02
N ASP A 58 -7.90 -36.23 16.88
CA ASP A 58 -8.95 -36.89 16.10
C ASP A 58 -8.39 -37.98 15.17
N GLY A 59 -7.07 -37.97 14.94
CA GLY A 59 -6.38 -38.93 14.08
C GLY A 59 -6.72 -38.77 12.60
N LEU A 60 -7.27 -37.61 12.22
CA LEU A 60 -7.76 -37.36 10.88
C LEU A 60 -6.77 -36.49 10.09
N VAL A 61 -6.41 -36.97 8.91
CA VAL A 61 -5.78 -36.19 7.85
C VAL A 61 -6.87 -35.72 6.91
N TYR A 62 -6.87 -34.44 6.56
CA TYR A 62 -7.80 -33.81 5.64
C TYR A 62 -7.03 -33.23 4.46
N LEU A 63 -7.61 -33.32 3.27
CA LEU A 63 -7.17 -32.59 2.10
C LEU A 63 -8.33 -31.73 1.58
N PHE A 64 -8.12 -30.42 1.51
CA PHE A 64 -9.05 -29.45 0.97
C PHE A 64 -8.52 -28.92 -0.37
N SER A 65 -9.40 -28.66 -1.33
CA SER A 65 -9.04 -27.86 -2.51
C SER A 65 -8.80 -26.40 -2.13
N HIS A 66 -8.19 -25.64 -3.03
CA HIS A 66 -7.93 -24.20 -2.88
C HIS A 66 -9.17 -23.38 -2.41
N ASP A 67 -10.37 -23.77 -2.85
CA ASP A 67 -11.66 -23.13 -2.52
C ASP A 67 -12.31 -23.63 -1.21
N GLY A 68 -11.63 -24.50 -0.46
CA GLY A 68 -12.09 -25.01 0.85
C GLY A 68 -13.02 -26.21 0.79
N ARG A 69 -13.29 -26.77 -0.39
CA ARG A 69 -14.04 -28.03 -0.50
C ARG A 69 -13.19 -29.21 -0.03
N LEU A 70 -13.76 -30.04 0.83
CA LEU A 70 -13.11 -31.28 1.28
C LEU A 70 -12.99 -32.27 0.10
N ILE A 71 -11.76 -32.64 -0.26
CA ILE A 71 -11.47 -33.67 -1.26
C ILE A 71 -11.60 -35.04 -0.61
N TRP A 72 -10.84 -35.27 0.48
CA TRP A 72 -10.93 -36.50 1.27
C TRP A 72 -10.53 -36.27 2.72
N LYS A 73 -10.90 -37.23 3.58
CA LYS A 73 -10.40 -37.35 4.95
C LYS A 73 -10.03 -38.80 5.26
N LYS A 74 -8.94 -39.03 5.99
CA LYS A 74 -8.44 -40.38 6.32
C LYS A 74 -8.10 -40.46 7.79
N ASP A 75 -8.50 -41.57 8.40
CA ASP A 75 -8.20 -41.89 9.80
C ASP A 75 -6.93 -42.74 9.85
N VAL A 76 -5.90 -42.24 10.54
CA VAL A 76 -4.65 -42.98 10.80
C VAL A 76 -4.66 -43.67 12.17
N PHE A 77 -5.75 -43.54 12.92
CA PHE A 77 -6.01 -44.16 14.23
C PHE A 77 -4.91 -43.87 15.26
N SER A 78 -4.28 -42.69 15.16
CA SER A 78 -3.16 -42.28 16.00
C SER A 78 -3.09 -40.76 16.11
N TYR A 79 -2.35 -40.28 17.10
CA TYR A 79 -2.14 -38.85 17.31
C TYR A 79 -1.18 -38.30 16.25
N ILE A 80 -1.65 -37.38 15.41
CA ILE A 80 -0.85 -36.81 14.33
C ILE A 80 -0.06 -35.62 14.87
N ASN A 81 1.26 -35.63 14.67
CA ASN A 81 2.15 -34.57 15.13
C ASN A 81 2.57 -33.60 14.02
N THR A 82 2.55 -34.02 12.75
CA THR A 82 3.06 -33.22 11.63
C THR A 82 2.47 -33.69 10.30
N ILE A 83 2.43 -32.78 9.33
CA ILE A 83 1.99 -33.04 7.95
C ILE A 83 2.92 -32.30 6.98
N GLY A 84 3.16 -32.88 5.80
CA GLY A 84 3.93 -32.28 4.71
C GLY A 84 3.32 -32.63 3.34
N LEU A 85 3.78 -31.94 2.30
CA LEU A 85 3.39 -32.14 0.90
C LEU A 85 4.63 -32.13 0.00
N ALA A 86 4.86 -33.20 -0.76
CA ALA A 86 6.04 -33.36 -1.59
C ALA A 86 5.77 -34.31 -2.77
N ASP A 87 6.40 -34.07 -3.93
CA ASP A 87 6.32 -34.96 -5.09
C ASP A 87 7.36 -36.08 -4.94
N ILE A 88 7.00 -37.10 -4.15
CA ILE A 88 7.91 -38.16 -3.71
C ILE A 88 8.11 -39.21 -4.81
N ASN A 89 7.14 -39.33 -5.73
CA ASN A 89 7.17 -40.30 -6.81
C ASN A 89 7.60 -39.71 -8.17
N ALA A 90 7.78 -38.38 -8.25
CA ALA A 90 8.12 -37.60 -9.44
C ALA A 90 7.08 -37.69 -10.57
N ASP A 91 5.79 -37.75 -10.23
CA ASP A 91 4.68 -37.76 -11.19
C ASP A 91 4.09 -36.36 -11.46
N GLY A 92 4.63 -35.33 -10.81
CA GLY A 92 4.18 -33.94 -10.90
C GLY A 92 3.06 -33.58 -9.93
N LYS A 93 2.66 -34.49 -9.04
CA LYS A 93 1.66 -34.26 -8.00
C LYS A 93 2.30 -34.44 -6.63
N LYS A 94 1.96 -33.56 -5.70
CA LYS A 94 2.43 -33.70 -4.32
C LYS A 94 1.62 -34.72 -3.55
N GLU A 95 2.30 -35.65 -2.90
CA GLU A 95 1.72 -36.56 -1.92
C GLU A 95 1.63 -35.95 -0.52
N VAL A 96 0.60 -36.35 0.23
CA VAL A 96 0.41 -35.95 1.63
C VAL A 96 1.19 -36.89 2.55
N ILE A 97 2.16 -36.34 3.29
CA ILE A 97 2.97 -37.08 4.25
C ILE A 97 2.47 -36.78 5.67
N ALA A 98 2.08 -37.81 6.42
CA ALA A 98 1.58 -37.66 7.79
C ALA A 98 2.49 -38.39 8.79
N GLY A 99 2.98 -37.63 9.78
CA GLY A 99 3.80 -38.14 10.88
C GLY A 99 3.02 -38.30 12.18
N TYR A 100 3.03 -39.51 12.73
CA TYR A 100 2.39 -39.89 13.99
C TYR A 100 3.31 -40.90 14.70
N ALA A 101 2.83 -42.01 15.27
CA ALA A 101 3.68 -43.12 15.73
C ALA A 101 4.51 -43.79 14.62
N ASP A 102 4.12 -43.63 13.36
CA ASP A 102 4.82 -44.07 12.14
C ASP A 102 4.79 -42.88 11.15
N LEU A 103 5.26 -43.11 9.92
CA LEU A 103 5.04 -42.21 8.78
C LEU A 103 4.15 -42.90 7.74
N SER A 104 3.15 -42.20 7.23
CA SER A 104 2.34 -42.62 6.08
C SER A 104 2.35 -41.57 4.99
N VAL A 105 2.35 -42.02 3.74
CA VAL A 105 2.21 -41.16 2.56
C VAL A 105 0.94 -41.54 1.83
N PHE A 106 0.15 -40.53 1.48
CA PHE A 106 -1.12 -40.67 0.78
C PHE A 106 -1.09 -39.92 -0.55
N ASP A 107 -1.66 -40.53 -1.58
CA ASP A 107 -1.86 -39.87 -2.86
C ASP A 107 -3.02 -38.86 -2.82
N SER A 108 -3.26 -38.22 -3.96
CA SER A 108 -4.36 -37.26 -4.17
C SER A 108 -5.76 -37.84 -3.95
N THR A 109 -5.93 -39.16 -4.02
CA THR A 109 -7.20 -39.86 -3.74
C THR A 109 -7.34 -40.25 -2.25
N GLY A 110 -6.27 -40.07 -1.48
CA GLY A 110 -6.14 -40.48 -0.10
C GLY A 110 -5.90 -41.99 0.05
N GLU A 111 -5.44 -42.68 -1.00
CA GLU A 111 -4.91 -44.03 -0.89
C GLU A 111 -3.52 -43.97 -0.27
N ARG A 112 -3.24 -44.84 0.70
CA ARG A 112 -1.92 -44.88 1.34
C ARG A 112 -0.95 -45.66 0.45
N ILE A 113 0.00 -44.97 -0.15
CA ILE A 113 1.00 -45.56 -1.04
C ILE A 113 2.26 -46.00 -0.29
N LEU A 114 2.59 -45.35 0.83
CA LEU A 114 3.76 -45.69 1.65
C LEU A 114 3.41 -45.74 3.13
N LYS A 115 4.04 -46.68 3.84
CA LYS A 115 4.07 -46.71 5.30
C LYS A 115 5.46 -47.07 5.80
N TYR A 116 6.13 -46.13 6.45
CA TYR A 116 7.40 -46.36 7.12
C TYR A 116 7.19 -46.56 8.62
N LYS A 117 7.67 -47.69 9.16
CA LYS A 117 7.56 -47.99 10.59
C LYS A 117 8.81 -47.51 11.31
N THR A 118 8.65 -46.56 12.23
CA THR A 118 9.79 -46.08 13.01
C THR A 118 10.27 -47.16 13.98
N PRO A 119 11.59 -47.22 14.26
CA PRO A 119 12.09 -48.07 15.33
C PRO A 119 11.35 -47.80 16.65
N TYR A 120 10.90 -48.88 17.30
CA TYR A 120 10.17 -48.83 18.57
C TYR A 120 8.83 -48.06 18.55
N GLY A 121 8.29 -47.72 17.37
CA GLY A 121 7.04 -46.94 17.24
C GLY A 121 7.19 -45.52 17.79
N MET A 122 8.38 -44.94 17.64
CA MET A 122 8.69 -43.59 18.08
C MET A 122 7.95 -42.57 17.22
N GLY A 123 7.43 -41.52 17.85
CA GLY A 123 6.66 -40.50 17.18
C GLY A 123 7.51 -39.74 16.15
N VAL A 124 6.93 -39.45 15.00
CA VAL A 124 7.45 -38.55 13.97
C VAL A 124 6.89 -37.16 14.26
N TYR A 125 7.75 -36.15 14.45
CA TYR A 125 7.37 -34.82 14.94
C TYR A 125 7.62 -33.68 13.95
N ARG A 126 8.46 -33.89 12.94
CA ARG A 126 8.68 -33.01 11.79
C ARG A 126 8.90 -33.85 10.55
N VAL A 127 8.43 -33.35 9.43
CA VAL A 127 8.70 -33.91 8.10
C VAL A 127 8.94 -32.76 7.13
N ILE A 128 9.94 -32.92 6.28
CA ILE A 128 10.23 -32.05 5.14
C ILE A 128 10.63 -32.93 3.96
N ASP A 129 10.58 -32.37 2.76
CA ASP A 129 11.20 -32.91 1.56
C ASP A 129 12.62 -32.37 1.39
N ALA A 130 13.45 -33.12 0.64
CA ALA A 130 14.80 -32.73 0.26
C ALA A 130 15.22 -33.40 -1.05
N HIS A 131 16.02 -32.73 -1.87
CA HIS A 131 16.72 -33.30 -3.01
C HIS A 131 18.09 -33.81 -2.57
N LEU A 132 18.21 -35.08 -2.19
CA LEU A 132 19.51 -35.62 -1.75
C LEU A 132 20.36 -36.16 -2.92
N SER A 133 19.76 -36.27 -4.11
CA SER A 133 20.38 -36.87 -5.28
C SER A 133 19.92 -36.23 -6.60
N ASP A 134 20.69 -36.46 -7.67
CA ASP A 134 20.41 -35.91 -9.00
C ASP A 134 19.24 -36.59 -9.74
N ASP A 135 18.51 -37.50 -9.10
CA ASP A 135 17.46 -38.32 -9.72
C ASP A 135 16.12 -37.59 -9.91
N LYS A 136 16.06 -36.31 -9.50
CA LYS A 136 14.90 -35.41 -9.52
C LYS A 136 13.74 -35.84 -8.63
N LYS A 137 13.90 -36.90 -7.83
CA LYS A 137 12.89 -37.29 -6.85
C LYS A 137 13.16 -36.54 -5.56
N GLN A 138 12.07 -36.20 -4.87
CA GLN A 138 12.17 -35.70 -3.52
C GLN A 138 12.25 -36.88 -2.54
N ASP A 139 13.19 -36.78 -1.61
CA ASP A 139 13.34 -37.70 -0.49
C ASP A 139 12.62 -37.14 0.74
N ILE A 140 12.25 -38.02 1.67
CA ILE A 140 11.55 -37.62 2.90
C ILE A 140 12.57 -37.55 4.03
N ILE A 141 12.73 -36.37 4.63
CA ILE A 141 13.48 -36.18 5.88
C ILE A 141 12.49 -36.07 7.03
N PHE A 142 12.69 -36.83 8.09
CA PHE A 142 11.83 -36.72 9.26
C PHE A 142 12.55 -36.89 10.59
N ALA A 143 12.04 -36.18 11.58
CA ALA A 143 12.45 -36.22 12.97
C ALA A 143 11.63 -37.25 13.75
N SER A 144 12.29 -38.21 14.41
CA SER A 144 11.62 -39.17 15.27
C SER A 144 12.26 -39.28 16.65
N TYR A 145 11.42 -39.23 17.69
CA TYR A 145 11.85 -39.37 19.08
C TYR A 145 10.73 -39.91 19.99
N ASP A 146 11.08 -40.40 21.17
CA ASP A 146 10.13 -40.78 22.22
C ASP A 146 9.86 -39.57 23.11
N ILE A 147 8.62 -39.11 23.21
CA ILE A 147 8.27 -37.93 24.02
C ILE A 147 8.25 -38.21 25.52
N ASP A 148 8.02 -39.45 25.92
CA ASP A 148 7.91 -39.82 27.33
C ASP A 148 9.28 -40.19 27.94
N SER A 149 10.18 -40.69 27.10
CA SER A 149 11.50 -41.19 27.52
C SER A 149 12.66 -40.52 26.77
N CYS A 150 13.72 -40.16 27.47
CA CYS A 150 15.04 -39.94 26.88
C CYS A 150 15.97 -41.06 27.30
N SER A 151 16.17 -42.01 26.40
CA SER A 151 17.08 -43.14 26.58
C SER A 151 18.08 -43.18 25.44
N ARG A 152 19.34 -43.50 25.75
CA ARG A 152 20.35 -43.80 24.72
C ARG A 152 20.04 -45.07 23.93
N GLU A 153 19.19 -45.96 24.47
CA GLU A 153 18.71 -47.14 23.75
C GLU A 153 17.65 -46.78 22.69
N LYS A 154 16.97 -45.64 22.85
CA LYS A 154 15.96 -45.11 21.93
C LYS A 154 16.26 -43.64 21.63
N PRO A 155 17.41 -43.36 20.99
CA PRO A 155 17.85 -41.99 20.81
C PRO A 155 16.93 -41.27 19.82
N SER A 156 16.70 -39.98 20.06
CA SER A 156 16.10 -39.12 19.04
C SER A 156 16.97 -39.18 17.79
N SER A 157 16.35 -39.27 16.61
CA SER A 157 17.08 -39.38 15.36
C SER A 157 16.37 -38.64 14.23
N VAL A 158 17.16 -38.19 13.26
CA VAL A 158 16.69 -37.70 11.97
C VAL A 158 16.95 -38.80 10.94
N TYR A 159 15.97 -39.05 10.08
CA TYR A 159 16.00 -40.08 9.05
C TYR A 159 15.87 -39.44 7.68
N ALA A 160 16.60 -39.95 6.70
CA ALA A 160 16.32 -39.77 5.29
C ALA A 160 15.81 -41.08 4.70
N VAL A 161 14.68 -41.02 4.00
CA VAL A 161 14.12 -42.17 3.29
C VAL A 161 13.77 -41.79 1.86
N ASP A 162 14.02 -42.71 0.93
CA ASP A 162 13.64 -42.52 -0.46
C ASP A 162 12.11 -42.60 -0.66
N GLY A 163 11.63 -42.27 -1.86
CA GLY A 163 10.20 -42.35 -2.17
C GLY A 163 9.57 -43.74 -2.15
N ASN A 164 10.38 -44.80 -2.02
CA ASN A 164 9.91 -46.17 -1.80
C ASN A 164 9.92 -46.56 -0.30
N GLY A 165 10.39 -45.66 0.58
CA GLY A 165 10.56 -45.86 2.01
C GLY A 165 11.80 -46.63 2.41
N ASN A 166 12.81 -46.73 1.55
CA ASN A 166 14.11 -47.27 1.94
C ASN A 166 14.89 -46.21 2.71
N GLU A 167 15.48 -46.58 3.85
CA GLU A 167 16.36 -45.69 4.60
C GLU A 167 17.66 -45.45 3.83
N ILE A 168 17.94 -44.18 3.56
CA ILE A 168 19.19 -43.71 2.94
C ILE A 168 20.24 -43.57 4.03
N TRP A 169 19.92 -42.79 5.06
CA TRP A 169 20.76 -42.61 6.24
C TRP A 169 19.93 -42.26 7.47
N ARG A 170 20.59 -42.32 8.63
CA ARG A 170 20.03 -41.95 9.92
C ARG A 170 21.09 -41.26 10.78
N TYR A 171 20.74 -40.11 11.32
CA TYR A 171 21.60 -39.34 12.22
C TYR A 171 21.03 -39.35 13.65
N SER A 172 21.83 -39.81 14.61
CA SER A 172 21.42 -39.93 16.01
C SER A 172 21.80 -38.68 16.81
N LEU A 173 20.84 -38.14 17.56
CA LEU A 173 20.97 -36.94 18.38
C LEU A 173 21.10 -37.25 19.88
N GLU A 174 21.29 -38.52 20.23
CA GLU A 174 21.26 -39.03 21.59
C GLU A 174 20.02 -38.56 22.37
N TYR A 175 20.22 -37.62 23.30
CA TYR A 175 19.18 -37.06 24.19
C TYR A 175 18.53 -35.80 23.62
N ASN A 176 19.20 -35.10 22.70
CA ASN A 176 18.66 -33.90 22.10
C ASN A 176 17.51 -34.26 21.17
N VAL A 177 16.51 -33.41 21.06
CA VAL A 177 15.45 -33.57 20.06
C VAL A 177 15.63 -32.58 18.93
N PRO A 178 15.36 -33.00 17.69
CA PRO A 178 15.27 -32.09 16.55
C PRO A 178 13.95 -31.31 16.65
N GLU A 179 14.04 -29.98 16.72
CA GLU A 179 12.89 -29.07 16.74
C GLU A 179 12.71 -28.34 15.40
N ALA A 180 13.81 -27.80 14.87
CA ALA A 180 13.88 -27.18 13.56
C ALA A 180 14.52 -28.17 12.58
N LEU A 181 13.96 -28.25 11.38
CA LEU A 181 14.43 -29.11 10.31
C LEU A 181 14.21 -28.37 9.00
N VAL A 182 15.29 -28.15 8.24
CA VAL A 182 15.30 -27.41 6.97
C VAL A 182 16.22 -28.15 5.99
N ALA A 183 15.87 -28.15 4.70
CA ALA A 183 16.65 -28.72 3.61
C ALA A 183 16.84 -27.63 2.56
N GLU A 184 18.10 -27.26 2.32
CA GLU A 184 18.46 -26.21 1.35
C GLU A 184 19.85 -26.51 0.79
N ASP A 185 20.09 -26.18 -0.47
CA ASP A 185 21.40 -26.28 -1.12
C ASP A 185 22.33 -25.17 -0.58
N LEU A 186 23.17 -25.52 0.40
CA LEU A 186 24.06 -24.57 1.07
C LEU A 186 25.30 -24.27 0.23
N ASN A 187 25.67 -25.17 -0.68
CA ASN A 187 26.96 -25.14 -1.37
C ASN A 187 26.85 -24.91 -2.90
N GLY A 188 25.64 -24.88 -3.44
CA GLY A 188 25.33 -24.63 -4.84
C GLY A 188 25.55 -25.84 -5.76
N ASP A 189 25.57 -27.06 -5.22
CA ASP A 189 25.75 -28.29 -6.03
C ASP A 189 24.44 -28.90 -6.55
N GLY A 190 23.30 -28.31 -6.18
CA GLY A 190 21.96 -28.76 -6.55
C GLY A 190 21.39 -29.85 -5.66
N ARG A 191 22.06 -30.20 -4.55
CA ARG A 191 21.56 -31.15 -3.55
C ARG A 191 21.42 -30.46 -2.19
N ASP A 192 20.39 -30.83 -1.46
CA ASP A 192 20.05 -30.16 -0.22
C ASP A 192 20.89 -30.67 0.96
N GLU A 193 21.56 -29.75 1.65
CA GLU A 193 22.09 -29.98 2.98
C GLU A 193 20.96 -29.95 4.02
N ILE A 194 21.08 -30.77 5.07
CA ILE A 194 20.06 -30.89 6.11
C ILE A 194 20.48 -30.14 7.37
N PHE A 195 19.71 -29.11 7.72
CA PHE A 195 19.88 -28.31 8.92
C PHE A 195 18.98 -28.82 10.04
N ILE A 196 19.58 -29.05 11.21
CA ILE A 196 18.90 -29.60 12.37
C ILE A 196 19.14 -28.65 13.56
N GLY A 197 18.07 -27.98 13.97
CA GLY A 197 18.04 -27.24 15.22
C GLY A 197 17.59 -28.15 16.36
N THR A 198 18.39 -28.22 17.43
CA THR A 198 18.12 -29.13 18.53
C THR A 198 17.65 -28.44 19.81
N ILE A 199 16.97 -29.19 20.67
CA ILE A 199 16.69 -28.81 22.06
C ILE A 199 17.18 -29.92 22.98
N TYR A 200 17.93 -29.53 24.01
CA TYR A 200 18.35 -30.45 25.05
C TYR A 200 17.17 -31.01 25.85
N ARG A 201 17.19 -32.31 26.11
CA ARG A 201 16.25 -32.95 27.03
C ARG A 201 16.97 -33.69 28.13
N SER A 202 16.34 -33.70 29.29
CA SER A 202 16.77 -34.53 30.40
C SER A 202 15.58 -35.06 31.18
N ALA A 203 15.75 -36.25 31.75
CA ALA A 203 14.80 -36.81 32.70
C ALA A 203 14.96 -36.08 34.03
N GLY A 204 13.88 -35.45 34.51
CA GLY A 204 13.85 -34.90 35.86
C GLY A 204 13.80 -36.01 36.93
N SER A 205 13.74 -35.63 38.20
CA SER A 205 13.59 -36.57 39.33
C SER A 205 12.40 -37.53 39.19
N ASN A 206 11.36 -37.12 38.47
CA ASN A 206 10.16 -37.91 38.21
C ASN A 206 10.29 -38.84 36.99
N LYS A 207 11.49 -38.99 36.41
CA LYS A 207 11.80 -39.77 35.19
C LYS A 207 11.07 -39.35 33.91
N VAL A 208 10.25 -38.30 33.95
CA VAL A 208 9.63 -37.72 32.75
C VAL A 208 10.67 -36.89 32.02
N CYS A 209 10.85 -37.18 30.73
CA CYS A 209 11.77 -36.46 29.89
C CYS A 209 11.16 -35.13 29.42
N ARG A 210 11.86 -34.00 29.63
CA ARG A 210 11.36 -32.67 29.25
C ARG A 210 12.38 -31.89 28.43
N LYS A 211 11.89 -31.10 27.48
CA LYS A 211 12.64 -30.07 26.77
C LYS A 211 13.13 -29.02 27.76
N LYS A 212 14.41 -28.65 27.67
CA LYS A 212 15.02 -27.59 28.44
C LYS A 212 15.61 -26.56 27.47
N TYR A 213 14.84 -25.50 27.23
CA TYR A 213 15.18 -24.46 26.27
C TYR A 213 16.36 -23.59 26.70
N ASN A 214 16.65 -23.51 27.99
CA ASN A 214 17.71 -22.70 28.55
C ASN A 214 19.03 -23.46 28.75
N GLU A 215 19.17 -24.63 28.14
CA GLU A 215 20.39 -25.43 28.17
C GLU A 215 21.02 -25.41 26.78
N PRO A 216 22.37 -25.41 26.68
CA PRO A 216 23.06 -25.37 25.39
C PRO A 216 22.54 -26.43 24.42
N ALA A 217 22.29 -26.01 23.19
CA ALA A 217 21.82 -26.87 22.13
C ALA A 217 22.65 -26.61 20.86
N ASN A 218 22.35 -27.33 19.79
CA ASN A 218 23.16 -27.33 18.59
C ASN A 218 22.34 -27.04 17.34
N VAL A 219 22.96 -26.33 16.40
CA VAL A 219 22.66 -26.33 14.97
C VAL A 219 23.62 -27.32 14.33
N ILE A 220 23.08 -28.38 13.75
CA ILE A 220 23.85 -29.44 13.11
C ILE A 220 23.50 -29.40 11.62
N VAL A 221 24.51 -29.35 10.76
CA VAL A 221 24.32 -29.40 9.30
C VAL A 221 24.95 -30.65 8.74
N LEU A 222 24.18 -31.39 7.95
CA LEU A 222 24.59 -32.64 7.34
C LEU A 222 24.65 -32.47 5.82
N ASN A 223 25.61 -33.13 5.18
CA ASN A 223 25.63 -33.34 3.75
C ASN A 223 24.42 -34.20 3.31
N PRO A 224 24.07 -34.22 2.00
CA PRO A 224 23.01 -35.05 1.44
C PRO A 224 23.14 -36.55 1.76
N ASP A 225 24.36 -37.02 1.99
CA ASP A 225 24.66 -38.41 2.36
C ASP A 225 24.54 -38.71 3.87
N GLY A 226 24.16 -37.71 4.67
CA GLY A 226 23.96 -37.80 6.12
C GLY A 226 25.24 -37.63 6.95
N THR A 227 26.38 -37.34 6.31
CA THR A 227 27.63 -37.06 7.02
C THR A 227 27.63 -35.64 7.61
N LEU A 228 28.25 -35.46 8.78
CA LEU A 228 28.33 -34.16 9.43
C LEU A 228 29.17 -33.19 8.59
N LEU A 229 28.58 -32.07 8.20
CA LEU A 229 29.28 -30.95 7.57
C LEU A 229 29.90 -30.04 8.64
N TRP A 230 29.06 -29.47 9.51
CA TRP A 230 29.50 -28.68 10.66
C TRP A 230 28.49 -28.67 11.80
N ASN A 231 28.92 -28.21 12.97
CA ASN A 231 28.10 -28.13 14.17
C ASN A 231 28.40 -26.83 14.94
N TYR A 232 27.36 -26.07 15.29
CA TYR A 232 27.45 -24.85 16.08
C TYR A 232 26.60 -24.96 17.35
N GLN A 233 27.18 -24.64 18.51
CA GLN A 233 26.49 -24.70 19.79
C GLN A 233 25.91 -23.34 20.18
N THR A 234 24.60 -23.27 20.33
CA THR A 234 23.86 -22.12 20.87
C THR A 234 23.78 -22.15 22.40
N ASN A 235 23.43 -21.01 23.00
CA ASN A 235 23.25 -20.91 24.45
C ASN A 235 21.95 -21.59 24.95
N GLY A 236 21.01 -21.86 24.05
CA GLY A 236 19.74 -22.51 24.36
C GLY A 236 19.13 -23.20 23.15
N GLY A 237 17.96 -23.80 23.35
CA GLY A 237 17.25 -24.58 22.34
C GLY A 237 17.02 -23.80 21.05
N VAL A 238 17.33 -24.44 19.92
CA VAL A 238 17.10 -23.91 18.58
C VAL A 238 15.67 -24.25 18.17
N LEU A 239 14.91 -23.25 17.76
CA LEU A 239 13.48 -23.34 17.46
C LEU A 239 13.20 -23.16 15.97
N ALA A 240 14.00 -22.33 15.28
CA ALA A 240 13.82 -22.00 13.88
C ALA A 240 15.17 -21.81 13.19
N ILE A 241 15.21 -22.11 11.90
CA ILE A 241 16.36 -21.92 11.01
C ILE A 241 15.81 -21.37 9.70
N ALA A 242 16.48 -20.37 9.13
CA ALA A 242 16.28 -19.91 7.76
C ALA A 242 17.63 -19.73 7.09
N VAL A 243 17.68 -19.94 5.78
CA VAL A 243 18.89 -19.91 4.97
C VAL A 243 18.66 -18.91 3.84
N GLY A 244 19.62 -18.01 3.60
CA GLY A 244 19.51 -16.94 2.61
C GLY A 244 20.83 -16.19 2.41
N ASP A 245 21.01 -15.53 1.27
CA ASP A 245 22.24 -14.81 0.91
C ASP A 245 22.20 -13.39 1.49
N VAL A 246 22.49 -13.30 2.79
CA VAL A 246 22.42 -12.05 3.55
C VAL A 246 23.61 -11.13 3.22
N GLU A 247 24.78 -11.69 2.92
CA GLU A 247 25.98 -10.91 2.57
C GLU A 247 26.13 -10.62 1.06
N GLU A 248 25.26 -11.16 0.20
CA GLU A 248 25.26 -11.03 -1.27
C GLU A 248 26.56 -11.57 -1.91
N ASP A 249 27.09 -12.67 -1.37
CA ASP A 249 28.33 -13.31 -1.84
C ASP A 249 28.08 -14.62 -2.62
N SER A 250 26.80 -14.93 -2.89
CA SER A 250 26.33 -16.18 -3.48
C SER A 250 26.62 -17.42 -2.62
N LYS A 251 26.86 -17.26 -1.32
CA LYS A 251 26.91 -18.34 -0.35
C LYS A 251 25.95 -18.01 0.79
N PRO A 252 24.90 -18.80 0.99
CA PRO A 252 23.89 -18.43 1.96
C PRO A 252 24.40 -18.49 3.41
N GLU A 253 23.97 -17.50 4.19
CA GLU A 253 24.06 -17.47 5.64
C GLU A 253 22.89 -18.25 6.27
N VAL A 254 23.04 -18.55 7.55
CA VAL A 254 22.08 -19.32 8.34
C VAL A 254 21.59 -18.47 9.51
N ALA A 255 20.36 -17.97 9.41
CA ALA A 255 19.65 -17.31 10.50
C ALA A 255 19.07 -18.36 11.46
N VAL A 256 19.35 -18.24 12.75
CA VAL A 256 19.02 -19.24 13.77
C VAL A 256 18.27 -18.58 14.91
N GLY A 257 16.98 -18.91 15.01
CA GLY A 257 16.13 -18.57 16.15
C GLY A 257 16.34 -19.54 17.30
N ALA A 258 16.86 -19.05 18.43
CA ALA A 258 17.09 -19.84 19.63
C ALA A 258 16.57 -19.13 20.89
N TYR A 259 16.50 -19.86 22.01
CA TYR A 259 16.26 -19.23 23.31
C TYR A 259 17.59 -18.80 23.97
N PRO A 260 17.76 -17.55 24.43
CA PRO A 260 16.96 -16.35 24.20
C PRO A 260 17.64 -15.43 23.15
N ALA A 261 18.06 -15.97 22.01
CA ALA A 261 18.97 -15.28 21.10
C ALA A 261 18.64 -15.58 19.63
N LEU A 262 18.79 -14.56 18.78
CA LEU A 262 18.95 -14.73 17.34
C LEU A 262 20.44 -14.80 17.03
N HIS A 263 20.84 -15.74 16.17
CA HIS A 263 22.19 -15.84 15.64
C HIS A 263 22.14 -15.76 14.11
N LEU A 264 23.16 -15.16 13.51
CA LEU A 264 23.47 -15.32 12.09
C LEU A 264 24.83 -16.03 11.97
N LEU A 265 24.86 -17.13 11.24
CA LEU A 265 26.07 -17.92 10.97
C LEU A 265 26.42 -17.82 9.49
N SER A 266 27.69 -17.85 9.15
CA SER A 266 28.12 -18.03 7.75
C SER A 266 27.84 -19.45 7.25
N ASN A 267 27.93 -19.65 5.93
CA ASN A 267 27.80 -20.97 5.29
C ASN A 267 28.65 -22.10 5.93
N ASP A 268 29.77 -21.77 6.56
CA ASP A 268 30.69 -22.71 7.21
C ASP A 268 30.44 -22.87 8.73
N GLY A 269 29.36 -22.27 9.25
CA GLY A 269 28.93 -22.39 10.65
C GLY A 269 29.63 -21.45 11.63
N ARG A 270 30.42 -20.47 11.16
CA ARG A 270 31.01 -19.44 12.02
C ARG A 270 29.99 -18.38 12.38
N LEU A 271 29.93 -17.99 13.65
CA LEU A 271 29.08 -16.89 14.12
C LEU A 271 29.51 -15.56 13.49
N LEU A 272 28.60 -14.91 12.78
CA LEU A 272 28.76 -13.55 12.26
C LEU A 272 28.32 -12.53 13.31
N TRP A 273 27.08 -12.64 13.79
CA TRP A 273 26.56 -11.83 14.88
C TRP A 273 25.44 -12.55 15.65
N SER A 274 25.09 -12.01 16.81
CA SER A 274 23.94 -12.47 17.60
C SER A 274 23.28 -11.32 18.34
N ASP A 275 21.95 -11.34 18.45
CA ASP A 275 21.18 -10.40 19.25
C ASP A 275 20.44 -11.12 20.40
N THR A 276 20.53 -10.54 21.60
CA THR A 276 19.75 -10.91 22.78
C THR A 276 19.05 -9.71 23.41
N THR A 277 19.13 -8.54 22.76
CA THR A 277 18.68 -7.26 23.32
C THR A 277 17.25 -6.99 22.90
N HIS A 278 16.99 -7.15 21.60
CA HIS A 278 15.71 -6.92 20.94
C HIS A 278 14.88 -8.21 20.92
N VAL A 279 15.55 -9.36 20.83
CA VAL A 279 14.95 -10.70 20.93
C VAL A 279 15.44 -11.44 22.17
N ASN A 280 14.89 -11.11 23.34
CA ASN A 280 15.36 -11.63 24.64
C ASN A 280 14.55 -12.83 25.17
N THR A 281 13.79 -13.49 24.32
CA THR A 281 12.96 -14.65 24.68
C THR A 281 13.02 -15.70 23.56
N TYR A 282 12.06 -16.63 23.54
CA TYR A 282 11.91 -17.60 22.46
C TYR A 282 11.86 -16.86 21.11
N VAL A 283 12.79 -17.17 20.21
CA VAL A 283 12.70 -16.79 18.79
C VAL A 283 12.05 -17.96 18.08
N GLU A 284 10.72 -17.92 17.95
CA GLU A 284 9.88 -19.06 17.53
C GLU A 284 9.97 -19.31 16.01
N ASP A 285 10.26 -18.27 15.23
CA ASP A 285 10.41 -18.35 13.78
C ASP A 285 11.38 -17.29 13.25
N VAL A 286 11.99 -17.53 12.09
CA VAL A 286 12.89 -16.60 11.39
C VAL A 286 12.66 -16.68 9.88
N VAL A 287 12.71 -15.55 9.19
CA VAL A 287 12.71 -15.50 7.73
C VAL A 287 13.81 -14.57 7.23
N VAL A 288 14.27 -14.84 6.01
CA VAL A 288 15.29 -14.07 5.30
C VAL A 288 14.67 -13.59 3.98
N LEU A 289 14.72 -12.29 3.74
CA LEU A 289 14.17 -11.62 2.56
C LEU A 289 14.75 -10.22 2.41
N ASP A 290 14.93 -9.76 1.17
CA ASP A 290 15.23 -8.36 0.87
C ASP A 290 14.04 -7.49 1.32
N LEU A 291 14.23 -6.58 2.27
CA LEU A 291 13.22 -5.65 2.79
C LEU A 291 13.35 -4.24 2.21
N ASP A 292 14.53 -3.82 1.75
CA ASP A 292 14.75 -2.43 1.34
C ASP A 292 15.12 -2.22 -0.14
N ASP A 293 15.04 -3.29 -0.94
CA ASP A 293 15.36 -3.37 -2.38
C ASP A 293 16.80 -3.01 -2.71
N ASP A 294 17.73 -3.20 -1.78
CA ASP A 294 19.16 -2.99 -2.04
C ASP A 294 19.84 -4.23 -2.69
N GLY A 295 19.11 -5.35 -2.80
CA GLY A 295 19.58 -6.62 -3.35
C GLY A 295 20.17 -7.58 -2.31
N LYS A 296 20.27 -7.16 -1.05
CA LYS A 296 20.70 -7.98 0.08
C LYS A 296 19.50 -8.39 0.90
N GLU A 297 19.61 -9.54 1.55
CA GLU A 297 18.52 -10.03 2.38
C GLU A 297 18.68 -9.61 3.85
N GLU A 298 17.58 -9.23 4.47
CA GLU A 298 17.49 -8.93 5.90
C GLU A 298 16.96 -10.12 6.69
N VAL A 299 17.21 -10.11 7.99
CA VAL A 299 16.72 -11.15 8.91
C VAL A 299 15.53 -10.62 9.71
N VAL A 300 14.40 -11.32 9.64
CA VAL A 300 13.21 -11.01 10.45
C VAL A 300 12.95 -12.13 11.44
N ALA A 301 12.80 -11.76 12.71
CA ALA A 301 12.61 -12.71 13.81
C ALA A 301 11.23 -12.56 14.46
N ALA A 302 10.56 -13.69 14.69
CA ALA A 302 9.36 -13.81 15.50
C ALA A 302 9.75 -14.16 16.93
N SER A 303 9.52 -13.22 17.85
CA SER A 303 9.77 -13.44 19.27
C SER A 303 8.60 -12.90 20.09
N ALA A 304 8.86 -12.09 21.13
CA ALA A 304 7.81 -11.37 21.83
C ALA A 304 6.97 -10.49 20.87
N ASP A 305 7.66 -9.88 19.91
CA ASP A 305 7.15 -9.05 18.82
C ASP A 305 7.91 -9.45 17.54
N VAL A 306 7.59 -8.82 16.40
CA VAL A 306 8.38 -8.94 15.17
C VAL A 306 9.52 -7.94 15.19
N THR A 307 10.74 -8.34 14.82
CA THR A 307 11.87 -7.41 14.63
C THR A 307 12.65 -7.77 13.38
N ALA A 308 12.94 -6.77 12.55
CA ALA A 308 13.81 -6.88 11.38
C ALA A 308 15.20 -6.33 11.70
N PHE A 309 16.23 -6.99 11.18
CA PHE A 309 17.63 -6.66 11.36
C PHE A 309 18.31 -6.51 10.00
N ASP A 310 19.18 -5.52 9.89
CA ASP A 310 20.10 -5.40 8.76
C ASP A 310 21.14 -6.54 8.76
N GLN A 311 21.93 -6.62 7.70
CA GLN A 311 22.93 -7.68 7.52
C GLN A 311 24.00 -7.68 8.63
N GLY A 312 24.21 -6.52 9.28
CA GLY A 312 25.12 -6.34 10.42
C GLY A 312 24.51 -6.68 11.79
N GLY A 313 23.24 -7.11 11.83
CA GLY A 313 22.53 -7.45 13.07
C GLY A 313 21.99 -6.24 13.83
N LYS A 314 21.90 -5.07 13.19
CA LYS A 314 21.31 -3.87 13.80
C LYS A 314 19.81 -3.81 13.48
N PRO A 315 18.95 -3.53 14.46
CA PRO A 315 17.50 -3.49 14.24
C PRO A 315 17.13 -2.33 13.31
N MET A 316 16.31 -2.64 12.31
CA MET A 316 15.75 -1.67 11.36
C MET A 316 14.40 -1.15 11.87
N TRP A 317 13.50 -2.07 12.23
CA TRP A 317 12.19 -1.77 12.78
C TRP A 317 11.67 -2.91 13.66
N SER A 318 10.67 -2.60 14.49
CA SER A 318 9.94 -3.59 15.30
C SER A 318 8.43 -3.36 15.20
N GLY A 319 7.69 -4.45 15.02
CA GLY A 319 6.23 -4.46 14.94
C GLY A 319 5.62 -5.09 16.19
N THR A 320 4.93 -4.28 17.01
CA THR A 320 4.30 -4.77 18.24
C THR A 320 3.06 -5.62 17.96
N THR A 321 3.00 -6.80 18.57
CA THR A 321 1.86 -7.72 18.46
C THR A 321 1.10 -7.83 19.79
N ASP A 322 -0.09 -8.44 19.73
CA ASP A 322 -0.96 -8.65 20.90
C ASP A 322 -0.47 -9.76 21.83
N SER A 323 0.39 -10.65 21.32
CA SER A 323 1.03 -11.72 22.05
C SER A 323 2.34 -12.11 21.36
N ARG A 324 3.00 -13.16 21.87
CA ARG A 324 4.17 -13.74 21.21
C ARG A 324 3.84 -14.13 19.77
N VAL A 325 4.79 -13.88 18.88
CA VAL A 325 4.74 -14.30 17.49
C VAL A 325 5.29 -15.73 17.40
N TYR A 326 4.51 -16.63 16.84
CA TYR A 326 4.85 -18.06 16.74
C TYR A 326 5.25 -18.51 15.33
N SER A 327 4.89 -17.73 14.31
CA SER A 327 5.19 -18.05 12.92
C SER A 327 5.29 -16.78 12.09
N LEU A 328 6.17 -16.80 11.09
CA LEU A 328 6.28 -15.81 10.03
C LEU A 328 5.99 -16.45 8.67
N ALA A 329 5.56 -15.63 7.72
CA ALA A 329 5.53 -15.97 6.31
C ALA A 329 5.96 -14.75 5.50
N LYS A 330 6.65 -15.01 4.39
CA LYS A 330 6.98 -14.02 3.36
C LYS A 330 6.07 -14.26 2.16
N ILE A 331 5.32 -13.25 1.75
CA ILE A 331 4.23 -13.38 0.76
C ILE A 331 4.16 -12.09 -0.03
N ASP A 332 4.17 -12.16 -1.36
CA ASP A 332 3.78 -11.05 -2.23
C ASP A 332 2.25 -10.89 -2.19
N LEU A 333 1.78 -9.85 -1.48
CA LEU A 333 0.35 -9.61 -1.25
C LEU A 333 -0.26 -8.66 -2.29
N ASP A 334 0.55 -7.97 -3.10
CA ASP A 334 0.09 -6.92 -4.01
C ASP A 334 0.57 -7.04 -5.48
N ASP A 335 1.24 -8.14 -5.84
CA ASP A 335 1.78 -8.48 -7.17
C ASP A 335 2.85 -7.48 -7.64
N ASP A 336 3.56 -6.84 -6.71
CA ASP A 336 4.71 -5.99 -7.02
C ASP A 336 6.04 -6.78 -7.11
N LYS A 337 5.98 -8.10 -6.89
CA LYS A 337 7.08 -9.07 -6.86
C LYS A 337 8.01 -8.92 -5.67
N LYS A 338 7.58 -8.20 -4.62
CA LYS A 338 8.30 -8.05 -3.37
C LYS A 338 7.46 -8.68 -2.27
N GLU A 339 8.12 -9.42 -1.40
CA GLU A 339 7.43 -10.15 -0.34
C GLU A 339 7.21 -9.23 0.87
N GLU A 340 5.99 -9.21 1.42
CA GLU A 340 5.69 -8.63 2.73
C GLU A 340 5.91 -9.64 3.86
N VAL A 341 6.02 -9.11 5.08
CA VAL A 341 6.11 -9.92 6.30
C VAL A 341 4.72 -10.11 6.92
N VAL A 342 4.30 -11.37 7.00
CA VAL A 342 3.09 -11.79 7.71
C VAL A 342 3.46 -12.49 9.01
N ALA A 343 2.84 -12.10 10.12
CA ALA A 343 3.18 -12.59 11.46
C ALA A 343 1.97 -13.17 12.21
N GLY A 344 2.19 -14.32 12.84
CA GLY A 344 1.16 -15.12 13.50
C GLY A 344 1.28 -15.02 15.01
N SER A 345 0.33 -14.36 15.66
CA SER A 345 0.23 -14.15 17.11
C SER A 345 -1.17 -14.58 17.58
N GLY A 346 -1.80 -13.88 18.54
CA GLY A 346 -3.23 -14.01 18.82
C GLY A 346 -4.10 -13.57 17.63
N SER A 347 -3.58 -12.63 16.85
CA SER A 347 -4.04 -12.21 15.51
C SER A 347 -3.00 -12.53 14.44
N VAL A 348 -3.42 -12.53 13.16
CA VAL A 348 -2.52 -12.42 12.02
C VAL A 348 -2.25 -10.95 11.74
N TYR A 349 -1.00 -10.60 11.49
CA TYR A 349 -0.56 -9.24 11.18
C TYR A 349 0.11 -9.24 9.80
N VAL A 350 -0.09 -8.17 9.05
CA VAL A 350 0.66 -7.88 7.83
C VAL A 350 1.43 -6.59 8.08
N PHE A 351 2.75 -6.66 8.00
CA PHE A 351 3.64 -5.52 8.07
C PHE A 351 4.16 -5.20 6.67
N SER A 352 4.22 -3.93 6.31
CA SER A 352 5.04 -3.54 5.15
C SER A 352 6.51 -3.73 5.45
N ARG A 353 7.33 -3.65 4.42
CA ARG A 353 8.79 -3.84 4.53
C ARG A 353 9.47 -2.79 5.41
N GLU A 354 8.83 -1.64 5.64
CA GLU A 354 9.26 -0.61 6.61
C GLU A 354 8.75 -0.84 8.05
N GLY A 355 8.06 -1.96 8.32
CA GLY A 355 7.53 -2.31 9.64
C GLY A 355 6.21 -1.65 10.00
N ILE A 356 5.49 -1.06 9.04
CA ILE A 356 4.19 -0.44 9.28
C ILE A 356 3.10 -1.51 9.23
N GLU A 357 2.30 -1.65 10.29
CA GLU A 357 1.13 -2.53 10.29
C GLU A 357 0.13 -2.07 9.22
N ARG A 358 -0.05 -2.89 8.19
CA ARG A 358 -1.00 -2.66 7.09
C ARG A 358 -2.36 -3.30 7.34
N TRP A 359 -2.37 -4.44 8.03
CA TRP A 359 -3.60 -5.16 8.36
C TRP A 359 -3.43 -6.05 9.58
N ARG A 360 -4.56 -6.34 10.24
CA ARG A 360 -4.64 -7.27 11.37
C ARG A 360 -5.98 -8.01 11.37
N SER A 361 -5.93 -9.33 11.57
CA SER A 361 -7.12 -10.16 11.72
C SER A 361 -7.82 -9.96 13.08
N GLN A 362 -9.08 -10.35 13.16
CA GLN A 362 -9.70 -10.66 14.46
C GLN A 362 -8.90 -11.76 15.18
N SER A 363 -8.77 -11.64 16.50
CA SER A 363 -8.00 -12.57 17.31
C SER A 363 -8.77 -13.88 17.51
N HIS A 364 -8.16 -15.02 17.14
CA HIS A 364 -8.80 -16.35 17.17
C HIS A 364 -8.01 -17.41 17.96
N THR A 365 -7.29 -17.00 19.00
CA THR A 365 -6.41 -17.83 19.84
C THR A 365 -5.25 -18.46 19.07
N SER A 366 -4.06 -17.86 19.21
CA SER A 366 -2.74 -18.32 18.76
C SER A 366 -2.68 -18.97 17.37
N TYR A 367 -2.12 -18.24 16.41
CA TYR A 367 -1.78 -18.76 15.10
C TYR A 367 -0.38 -19.39 15.13
N GLY A 368 -0.34 -20.72 15.15
CA GLY A 368 0.91 -21.50 15.20
C GLY A 368 1.44 -21.89 13.82
N PHE A 369 0.64 -21.69 12.77
CA PHE A 369 1.01 -22.01 11.39
C PHE A 369 0.57 -20.86 10.48
N LEU A 370 1.51 -20.28 9.73
CA LEU A 370 1.24 -19.35 8.64
C LEU A 370 1.88 -19.84 7.36
N ARG A 371 1.14 -19.76 6.25
CA ARG A 371 1.64 -20.01 4.90
C ARG A 371 1.04 -18.99 3.95
N GLY A 372 1.80 -18.64 2.92
CA GLY A 372 1.31 -17.92 1.75
C GLY A 372 1.39 -18.79 0.52
N ASP A 373 0.38 -18.73 -0.33
CA ASP A 373 0.39 -19.35 -1.66
C ASP A 373 -0.67 -18.65 -2.54
N ASP A 374 -0.47 -18.63 -3.86
CA ASP A 374 -1.46 -18.11 -4.81
C ASP A 374 -2.50 -19.21 -5.09
N LEU A 375 -3.51 -19.28 -4.22
CA LEU A 375 -4.47 -20.38 -4.20
C LEU A 375 -5.42 -20.32 -5.39
N ASP A 376 -5.75 -19.13 -5.89
CA ASP A 376 -6.65 -18.95 -7.03
C ASP A 376 -5.97 -18.62 -8.37
N ARG A 377 -4.62 -18.57 -8.37
CA ARG A 377 -3.79 -18.20 -9.53
C ARG A 377 -4.12 -16.80 -10.07
N GLY A 378 -4.56 -15.92 -9.17
CA GLY A 378 -4.90 -14.55 -9.47
C GLY A 378 -3.69 -13.62 -9.53
N GLY A 379 -2.50 -14.11 -9.16
CA GLY A 379 -1.28 -13.33 -8.98
C GLY A 379 -1.14 -12.71 -7.60
N PHE A 380 -2.05 -12.98 -6.66
CA PHE A 380 -2.00 -12.44 -5.31
C PHE A 380 -1.88 -13.59 -4.31
N GLY A 381 -0.88 -13.57 -3.42
CA GLY A 381 -0.74 -14.63 -2.41
C GLY A 381 -1.85 -14.57 -1.38
N GLU A 382 -2.60 -15.65 -1.19
CA GLU A 382 -3.54 -15.82 -0.07
C GLU A 382 -2.80 -16.16 1.22
N ILE A 383 -3.36 -15.75 2.35
CA ILE A 383 -2.82 -16.11 3.68
C ILE A 383 -3.61 -17.29 4.24
N ILE A 384 -2.92 -18.41 4.48
CA ILE A 384 -3.43 -19.58 5.20
C ILE A 384 -2.95 -19.52 6.65
N ALA A 385 -3.87 -19.33 7.59
CA ALA A 385 -3.58 -19.21 9.01
C ALA A 385 -4.25 -20.32 9.83
N GLY A 386 -3.43 -21.15 10.48
CA GLY A 386 -3.87 -22.18 11.41
C GLY A 386 -3.88 -21.68 12.85
N SER A 387 -5.07 -21.53 13.43
CA SER A 387 -5.25 -21.36 14.88
C SER A 387 -5.28 -22.72 15.59
N VAL A 388 -5.42 -22.71 16.92
CA VAL A 388 -5.48 -23.94 17.72
C VAL A 388 -6.49 -24.97 17.18
N LYS A 389 -7.64 -24.54 16.64
CA LYS A 389 -8.70 -25.44 16.15
C LYS A 389 -9.27 -25.10 14.78
N SER A 390 -8.87 -23.99 14.18
CA SER A 390 -9.49 -23.51 12.95
C SER A 390 -8.43 -23.11 11.94
N ILE A 391 -8.76 -23.28 10.66
CA ILE A 391 -7.99 -22.71 9.56
C ILE A 391 -8.79 -21.58 8.97
N PHE A 392 -8.11 -20.48 8.70
CA PHE A 392 -8.63 -19.30 8.04
C PHE A 392 -7.83 -19.07 6.79
N VAL A 393 -8.50 -18.86 5.67
CA VAL A 393 -7.88 -18.47 4.41
C VAL A 393 -8.36 -17.05 4.08
N TYR A 394 -7.41 -16.12 3.95
CA TYR A 394 -7.69 -14.72 3.66
C TYR A 394 -7.27 -14.38 2.22
N ARG A 395 -8.16 -13.72 1.49
CA ARG A 395 -7.89 -13.17 0.16
C ARG A 395 -7.23 -11.81 0.25
N THR A 396 -6.33 -11.56 -0.68
CA THR A 396 -5.49 -10.36 -0.73
C THR A 396 -5.79 -9.49 -1.95
N GLN A 397 -6.64 -9.94 -2.87
CA GLN A 397 -7.04 -9.16 -4.04
C GLN A 397 -7.58 -7.76 -3.71
N GLU A 398 -8.42 -7.62 -2.66
CA GLU A 398 -8.94 -6.31 -2.24
C GLU A 398 -7.84 -5.41 -1.68
N TYR A 399 -6.89 -6.01 -0.96
CA TYR A 399 -5.68 -5.35 -0.46
C TYR A 399 -4.83 -4.84 -1.64
N ALA A 400 -4.51 -5.70 -2.59
CA ALA A 400 -3.70 -5.37 -3.77
C ALA A 400 -4.31 -4.24 -4.61
N LYS A 401 -5.62 -4.32 -4.90
CA LYS A 401 -6.35 -3.25 -5.60
C LYS A 401 -6.22 -1.91 -4.89
N ARG A 402 -6.25 -1.92 -3.55
CA ARG A 402 -6.14 -0.70 -2.75
C ARG A 402 -4.72 -0.15 -2.75
N VAL A 403 -3.72 -0.99 -2.53
CA VAL A 403 -2.31 -0.55 -2.58
C VAL A 403 -2.01 0.04 -3.94
N ARG A 404 -2.47 -0.60 -5.02
CA ARG A 404 -2.34 -0.07 -6.38
C ARG A 404 -3.03 1.29 -6.57
N ALA A 405 -4.24 1.46 -6.02
CA ALA A 405 -4.96 2.73 -6.08
C ALA A 405 -4.21 3.85 -5.33
N ASP A 406 -3.70 3.56 -4.13
CA ASP A 406 -2.93 4.49 -3.30
C ASP A 406 -1.62 4.88 -4.01
N GLN A 407 -0.89 3.93 -4.59
CA GLN A 407 0.32 4.20 -5.39
C GLN A 407 0.04 5.10 -6.59
N LEU A 408 -1.01 4.81 -7.38
CA LEU A 408 -1.40 5.64 -8.53
C LEU A 408 -1.77 7.05 -8.10
N PHE A 409 -2.47 7.19 -6.96
CA PHE A 409 -2.86 8.48 -6.42
C PHE A 409 -1.66 9.31 -5.95
N GLU A 410 -0.70 8.71 -5.25
CA GLU A 410 0.52 9.39 -4.82
C GLU A 410 1.48 9.68 -5.99
N SER A 411 1.58 8.78 -6.98
CA SER A 411 2.31 9.01 -8.23
C SER A 411 1.75 10.24 -8.96
N ALA A 412 0.43 10.37 -9.07
CA ALA A 412 -0.19 11.50 -9.74
C ALA A 412 0.07 12.85 -9.04
N LYS A 413 0.33 12.86 -7.72
CA LYS A 413 0.73 14.08 -6.99
C LYS A 413 2.16 14.51 -7.29
N THR A 414 3.02 13.55 -7.62
CA THR A 414 4.48 13.76 -7.78
C THR A 414 4.91 13.76 -9.26
N GLY A 415 4.04 13.28 -10.16
CA GLY A 415 4.34 12.87 -11.53
C GLY A 415 4.10 13.89 -12.66
N ARG A 416 4.70 13.58 -13.81
CA ARG A 416 5.04 14.44 -14.97
C ARG A 416 3.83 14.77 -15.86
N GLY A 417 3.42 16.04 -15.89
CA GLY A 417 2.48 16.58 -16.89
C GLY A 417 1.00 16.23 -16.64
N GLY A 418 0.09 17.12 -17.04
CA GLY A 418 -1.32 17.04 -16.67
C GLY A 418 -2.05 15.78 -17.17
N ASP A 419 -1.77 15.33 -18.39
CA ASP A 419 -2.49 14.19 -18.98
C ASP A 419 -2.13 12.85 -18.33
N TYR A 420 -0.86 12.67 -17.96
CA TYR A 420 -0.40 11.45 -17.29
C TYR A 420 -0.99 11.35 -15.88
N ALA A 421 -0.94 12.44 -15.11
CA ALA A 421 -1.55 12.50 -13.79
C ALA A 421 -3.08 12.27 -13.84
N ILE A 422 -3.76 12.77 -14.87
CA ILE A 422 -5.19 12.51 -15.07
C ILE A 422 -5.46 11.02 -15.36
N ALA A 423 -4.62 10.36 -16.17
CA ALA A 423 -4.77 8.94 -16.46
C ALA A 423 -4.59 8.09 -15.18
N GLU A 424 -3.55 8.36 -14.38
CA GLU A 424 -3.31 7.68 -13.11
C GLU A 424 -4.46 7.90 -12.12
N LEU A 425 -4.91 9.14 -11.93
CA LEU A 425 -6.06 9.45 -11.05
C LEU A 425 -7.36 8.81 -11.54
N THR A 426 -7.52 8.61 -12.85
CA THR A 426 -8.70 7.96 -13.42
C THR A 426 -8.71 6.47 -13.08
N GLU A 427 -7.56 5.79 -13.18
CA GLU A 427 -7.45 4.39 -12.77
C GLU A 427 -7.55 4.24 -11.24
N ALA A 428 -6.89 5.10 -10.47
CA ALA A 428 -7.02 5.12 -9.01
C ALA A 428 -8.48 5.29 -8.57
N LYS A 429 -9.21 6.23 -9.17
CA LYS A 429 -10.65 6.43 -8.94
C LYS A 429 -11.46 5.16 -9.21
N LYS A 430 -11.17 4.47 -10.33
CA LYS A 430 -11.87 3.24 -10.71
C LYS A 430 -11.67 2.16 -9.64
N LEU A 431 -10.42 1.93 -9.23
CA LEU A 431 -10.08 0.97 -8.18
C LEU A 431 -10.75 1.32 -6.85
N TYR A 432 -10.67 2.57 -6.40
CA TYR A 432 -11.37 3.02 -5.19
C TYR A 432 -12.89 2.83 -5.29
N SER A 433 -13.47 3.02 -6.48
CA SER A 433 -14.91 2.79 -6.70
C SER A 433 -15.29 1.31 -6.62
N GLU A 434 -14.48 0.42 -7.17
CA GLU A 434 -14.66 -1.04 -7.06
C GLU A 434 -14.59 -1.51 -5.60
N LEU A 435 -13.74 -0.88 -4.80
CA LEU A 435 -13.58 -1.15 -3.37
C LEU A 435 -14.64 -0.46 -2.49
N GLY A 436 -15.54 0.34 -3.06
CA GLY A 436 -16.55 1.09 -2.30
C GLY A 436 -15.98 2.27 -1.47
N LEU A 437 -14.74 2.69 -1.73
CA LEU A 437 -14.06 3.81 -1.08
C LEU A 437 -14.47 5.15 -1.72
N ILE A 438 -15.70 5.57 -1.45
CA ILE A 438 -16.34 6.73 -2.10
C ILE A 438 -15.56 8.04 -1.88
N ASP A 439 -15.03 8.25 -0.67
CA ASP A 439 -14.30 9.48 -0.34
C ASP A 439 -12.98 9.59 -1.11
N ASN A 440 -12.22 8.49 -1.22
CA ASN A 440 -11.00 8.42 -2.01
C ASN A 440 -11.27 8.64 -3.51
N ALA A 441 -12.33 8.01 -4.03
CA ALA A 441 -12.74 8.19 -5.42
C ALA A 441 -13.17 9.64 -5.71
N ALA A 442 -13.84 10.31 -4.75
CA ALA A 442 -14.21 11.71 -4.85
C ALA A 442 -12.97 12.63 -4.83
N GLU A 443 -11.97 12.31 -4.01
CA GLU A 443 -10.73 13.07 -3.97
C GLU A 443 -9.97 12.98 -5.30
N CYS A 444 -9.93 11.80 -5.94
CA CYS A 444 -9.38 11.67 -7.30
C CYS A 444 -10.09 12.59 -8.31
N VAL A 445 -11.42 12.71 -8.23
CA VAL A 445 -12.20 13.62 -9.09
C VAL A 445 -11.79 15.07 -8.85
N ASN A 446 -11.69 15.50 -7.59
CA ASN A 446 -11.27 16.86 -7.23
C ASN A 446 -9.87 17.18 -7.79
N GLN A 447 -8.93 16.24 -7.67
CA GLN A 447 -7.56 16.42 -8.19
C GLN A 447 -7.55 16.50 -9.73
N ILE A 448 -8.32 15.66 -10.42
CA ILE A 448 -8.49 15.73 -11.89
C ILE A 448 -9.04 17.09 -12.31
N GLU A 449 -10.06 17.61 -11.61
CA GLU A 449 -10.64 18.92 -11.91
C GLU A 449 -9.63 20.06 -11.69
N ASN A 450 -8.84 20.00 -10.62
CA ASN A 450 -7.78 20.97 -10.35
C ASN A 450 -6.72 20.98 -11.47
N ILE A 451 -6.26 19.80 -11.90
CA ILE A 451 -5.27 19.68 -12.98
C ILE A 451 -5.84 20.23 -14.30
N LYS A 452 -7.09 19.90 -14.63
CA LYS A 452 -7.77 20.42 -15.82
C LYS A 452 -7.94 21.94 -15.78
N ALA A 453 -8.30 22.50 -14.63
CA ALA A 453 -8.46 23.94 -14.46
C ALA A 453 -7.13 24.69 -14.68
N VAL A 454 -6.02 24.13 -14.17
CA VAL A 454 -4.67 24.70 -14.40
C VAL A 454 -4.29 24.61 -15.88
N SER A 455 -4.48 23.45 -16.51
CA SER A 455 -4.19 23.24 -17.94
C SER A 455 -5.00 24.19 -18.84
N GLY A 456 -6.31 24.33 -18.59
CA GLY A 456 -7.17 25.25 -19.33
C GLY A 456 -6.73 26.71 -19.22
N ARG A 457 -6.26 27.14 -18.04
CA ARG A 457 -5.74 28.50 -17.85
C ARG A 457 -4.41 28.74 -18.56
N VAL A 458 -3.56 27.72 -18.68
CA VAL A 458 -2.31 27.81 -19.47
C VAL A 458 -2.61 27.98 -20.95
N GLU A 459 -3.56 27.20 -21.50
CA GLU A 459 -3.97 27.33 -22.90
C GLU A 459 -4.63 28.69 -23.21
N GLU A 460 -5.45 29.21 -22.29
CA GLU A 460 -6.05 30.55 -22.44
C GLU A 460 -4.98 31.66 -22.51
N VAL A 461 -4.03 31.66 -21.57
CA VAL A 461 -2.94 32.66 -21.52
C VAL A 461 -2.01 32.53 -22.74
N LYS A 462 -1.80 31.30 -23.23
CA LYS A 462 -1.03 31.05 -24.45
C LYS A 462 -1.76 31.59 -25.68
N ALA A 463 -3.05 31.32 -25.83
CA ALA A 463 -3.87 31.81 -26.93
C ALA A 463 -3.95 33.34 -26.95
N GLU A 464 -4.03 34.00 -25.78
CA GLU A 464 -3.92 35.46 -25.67
C GLU A 464 -2.55 35.96 -26.18
N GLY A 465 -1.47 35.29 -25.80
CA GLY A 465 -0.11 35.60 -26.26
C GLY A 465 0.05 35.47 -27.78
N GLU A 466 -0.44 34.36 -28.36
CA GLU A 466 -0.41 34.12 -29.81
C GLU A 466 -1.27 35.12 -30.58
N THR A 467 -2.45 35.46 -30.06
CA THR A 467 -3.33 36.49 -30.64
C THR A 467 -2.65 37.85 -30.65
N ALA A 468 -2.01 38.24 -29.55
CA ALA A 468 -1.24 39.47 -29.47
C ALA A 468 -0.04 39.47 -30.43
N LEU A 469 0.65 38.35 -30.57
CA LEU A 469 1.78 38.21 -31.50
C LEU A 469 1.34 38.37 -32.96
N ASN A 470 0.21 37.78 -33.34
CA ASN A 470 -0.36 37.93 -34.68
C ASN A 470 -0.81 39.37 -34.95
N ALA A 471 -1.51 40.01 -34.01
CA ALA A 471 -1.90 41.41 -34.13
C ALA A 471 -0.68 42.33 -34.31
N SER A 472 0.42 42.05 -33.59
CA SER A 472 1.68 42.77 -33.77
C SER A 472 2.22 42.66 -35.19
N ARG A 473 2.26 41.46 -35.76
CA ARG A 473 2.72 41.21 -37.14
C ARG A 473 1.85 41.93 -38.18
N GLU A 474 0.53 41.91 -38.02
CA GLU A 474 -0.40 42.61 -38.92
C GLU A 474 -0.19 44.13 -38.90
N LEU A 475 -0.09 44.72 -37.71
CA LEU A 475 0.18 46.16 -37.54
C LEU A 475 1.54 46.57 -38.10
N MET A 476 2.54 45.69 -38.00
CA MET A 476 3.86 45.92 -38.58
C MET A 476 3.80 46.01 -40.12
N VAL A 477 2.96 45.21 -40.77
CA VAL A 477 2.74 45.26 -42.24
C VAL A 477 1.96 46.51 -42.64
N MET A 478 1.01 46.96 -41.79
CA MET A 478 0.24 48.19 -42.02
C MET A 478 1.03 49.48 -41.76
N GLY A 479 2.24 49.38 -41.20
CA GLY A 479 3.11 50.54 -40.89
C GLY A 479 2.82 51.21 -39.54
N ASP A 480 1.93 50.65 -38.71
CA ASP A 480 1.65 51.13 -37.36
C ASP A 480 2.61 50.49 -36.34
N TYR A 481 3.84 50.99 -36.33
CA TYR A 481 4.93 50.39 -35.56
C TYR A 481 4.78 50.57 -34.04
N ILE A 482 4.11 51.62 -33.58
CA ILE A 482 3.88 51.89 -32.14
C ILE A 482 2.90 50.87 -31.56
N ASN A 483 1.74 50.68 -32.19
CA ASN A 483 0.76 49.70 -31.70
C ASN A 483 1.28 48.28 -31.92
N SER A 484 1.99 48.02 -33.01
CA SER A 484 2.69 46.74 -33.22
C SER A 484 3.64 46.41 -32.06
N SER A 485 4.41 47.37 -31.58
CA SER A 485 5.36 47.17 -30.47
C SER A 485 4.65 46.90 -29.13
N ARG A 486 3.52 47.57 -28.87
CA ARG A 486 2.70 47.32 -27.67
C ARG A 486 2.14 45.90 -27.65
N TYR A 487 1.62 45.41 -28.78
CA TYR A 487 1.12 44.03 -28.88
C TYR A 487 2.23 42.98 -28.73
N ALA A 488 3.42 43.22 -29.29
CA ALA A 488 4.56 42.33 -29.07
C ALA A 488 4.99 42.27 -27.59
N GLN A 489 4.94 43.39 -26.86
CA GLN A 489 5.19 43.42 -25.42
C GLN A 489 4.15 42.65 -24.61
N ILE A 490 2.87 42.72 -25.00
CA ILE A 490 1.79 41.91 -24.38
C ILE A 490 2.06 40.42 -24.59
N ALA A 491 2.38 40.01 -25.83
CA ALA A 491 2.72 38.62 -26.15
C ALA A 491 3.92 38.13 -25.31
N ARG A 492 4.99 38.93 -25.25
CA ARG A 492 6.18 38.66 -24.43
C ARG A 492 5.83 38.46 -22.95
N MET A 493 5.00 39.31 -22.36
CA MET A 493 4.56 39.17 -20.97
C MET A 493 3.78 37.88 -20.74
N ARG A 494 2.87 37.53 -21.66
CA ARG A 494 2.08 36.30 -21.59
C ARG A 494 2.97 35.05 -21.68
N PHE A 495 3.85 34.98 -22.66
CA PHE A 495 4.79 33.86 -22.79
C PHE A 495 5.80 33.79 -21.63
N SER A 496 6.26 34.93 -21.12
CA SER A 496 7.12 34.97 -19.93
C SER A 496 6.41 34.46 -18.68
N SER A 497 5.10 34.72 -18.54
CA SER A 497 4.31 34.20 -17.40
C SER A 497 4.11 32.68 -17.46
N LEU A 498 4.23 32.09 -18.64
CA LEU A 498 4.15 30.64 -18.90
C LEU A 498 5.52 29.97 -19.07
N ASN A 499 6.62 30.74 -18.93
CA ASN A 499 7.98 30.28 -19.15
C ASN A 499 8.22 29.65 -20.55
N MET A 500 7.51 30.13 -21.58
CA MET A 500 7.63 29.67 -22.97
C MET A 500 8.74 30.42 -23.70
N GLN A 501 9.98 29.93 -23.58
CA GLN A 501 11.17 30.67 -24.01
C GLN A 501 11.22 30.93 -25.52
N GLU A 502 10.88 29.96 -26.37
CA GLU A 502 10.92 30.11 -27.83
C GLU A 502 9.95 31.18 -28.35
N LEU A 503 8.69 31.16 -27.89
CA LEU A 503 7.67 32.15 -28.25
C LEU A 503 7.99 33.54 -27.66
N LYS A 504 8.62 33.57 -26.48
CA LYS A 504 9.12 34.81 -25.89
C LYS A 504 10.27 35.40 -26.72
N ASP A 505 11.21 34.58 -27.17
CA ASP A 505 12.33 35.00 -28.02
C ASP A 505 11.83 35.54 -29.37
N GLU A 506 10.77 34.93 -29.90
CA GLU A 506 10.09 35.44 -31.10
C GLU A 506 9.45 36.83 -30.86
N ALA A 507 8.76 37.02 -29.73
CA ALA A 507 8.22 38.33 -29.37
C ALA A 507 9.33 39.37 -29.14
N ASP A 508 10.44 38.98 -28.51
CA ASP A 508 11.61 39.83 -28.29
C ASP A 508 12.28 40.24 -29.62
N ALA A 509 12.39 39.33 -30.59
CA ALA A 509 12.92 39.63 -31.92
C ALA A 509 12.06 40.67 -32.67
N ILE A 510 10.73 40.54 -32.62
CA ILE A 510 9.81 41.53 -33.22
C ILE A 510 9.96 42.90 -32.53
N ILE A 511 10.11 42.94 -31.20
CA ILE A 511 10.32 44.20 -30.47
C ILE A 511 11.61 44.88 -30.93
N GLU A 512 12.70 44.14 -31.11
CA GLU A 512 13.97 44.70 -31.58
C GLU A 512 13.88 45.20 -33.03
N GLU A 513 13.21 44.47 -33.94
CA GLU A 513 12.98 44.94 -35.31
C GLU A 513 12.17 46.26 -35.32
N LEU A 514 11.12 46.33 -34.52
CA LEU A 514 10.25 47.50 -34.43
C LEU A 514 10.99 48.73 -33.90
N LYS A 515 11.96 48.57 -32.99
CA LYS A 515 12.79 49.71 -32.55
C LYS A 515 13.51 50.37 -33.71
N SER A 516 14.08 49.57 -34.63
CA SER A 516 14.74 50.12 -35.83
C SER A 516 13.74 50.86 -36.71
N LYS A 517 12.58 50.26 -36.99
CA LYS A 517 11.53 50.86 -37.83
C LYS A 517 10.95 52.14 -37.24
N ILE A 518 10.72 52.18 -35.93
CA ILE A 518 10.26 53.39 -35.22
C ILE A 518 11.32 54.48 -35.28
N THR A 519 12.60 54.13 -35.14
CA THR A 519 13.73 55.08 -35.26
C THR A 519 13.82 55.67 -36.67
N GLU A 520 13.71 54.84 -37.70
CA GLU A 520 13.72 55.27 -39.10
C GLU A 520 12.54 56.19 -39.39
N ASN A 521 11.34 55.82 -38.94
CA ASN A 521 10.14 56.65 -39.09
C ASN A 521 10.29 58.00 -38.36
N ALA A 522 10.76 57.99 -37.11
CA ALA A 522 11.01 59.22 -36.35
C ALA A 522 12.05 60.13 -37.02
N THR A 523 13.09 59.55 -37.64
CA THR A 523 14.10 60.30 -38.40
C THR A 523 13.50 60.91 -39.66
N TYR A 524 12.66 60.15 -40.37
CA TYR A 524 11.98 60.60 -41.57
C TYR A 524 10.99 61.74 -41.28
N GLU A 525 10.20 61.62 -40.22
CA GLU A 525 9.31 62.66 -39.71
C GLU A 525 10.08 63.94 -39.36
N LEU A 526 11.26 63.82 -38.74
CA LEU A 526 12.10 64.98 -38.44
C LEU A 526 12.69 65.66 -39.69
N ILE A 527 12.97 64.89 -40.74
CA ILE A 527 13.37 65.43 -42.06
C ILE A 527 12.20 66.15 -42.73
N LEU A 528 11.00 65.55 -42.68
CA LEU A 528 9.78 66.17 -43.21
C LEU A 528 9.47 67.48 -42.48
N ALA A 529 9.61 67.51 -41.15
CA ALA A 529 9.41 68.70 -40.35
C ALA A 529 10.29 69.87 -40.81
N ASN A 530 11.59 69.61 -41.04
CA ASN A 530 12.50 70.62 -41.56
C ASN A 530 12.14 71.06 -42.99
N LYS A 531 11.74 70.12 -43.84
CA LYS A 531 11.35 70.42 -45.22
C LYS A 531 10.11 71.31 -45.29
N THR A 532 9.03 70.93 -44.60
CA THR A 532 7.78 71.68 -44.60
C THR A 532 7.92 73.02 -43.90
N PHE A 533 8.79 73.12 -42.89
CA PHE A 533 9.18 74.39 -42.27
C PHE A 533 9.80 75.36 -43.29
N HIS A 534 10.72 74.90 -44.13
CA HIS A 534 11.31 75.72 -45.20
C HIS A 534 10.34 76.06 -46.33
N GLU A 535 9.32 75.23 -46.56
CA GLU A 535 8.24 75.47 -47.52
C GLU A 535 7.16 76.45 -46.99
N GLY A 536 7.22 76.81 -45.69
CA GLY A 536 6.31 77.74 -45.04
C GLY A 536 5.03 77.12 -44.47
N ASP A 537 4.90 75.79 -44.50
CA ASP A 537 3.80 75.06 -43.87
C ASP A 537 4.16 74.69 -42.42
N TYR A 538 4.04 75.69 -41.54
CA TYR A 538 4.43 75.56 -40.15
C TYR A 538 3.57 74.56 -39.35
N LEU A 539 2.32 74.32 -39.76
CA LEU A 539 1.44 73.37 -39.09
C LEU A 539 1.84 71.93 -39.39
N ALA A 540 2.12 71.62 -40.65
CA ALA A 540 2.66 70.31 -41.03
C ALA A 540 4.03 70.09 -40.39
N ALA A 541 4.89 71.11 -40.35
CA ALA A 541 6.20 71.05 -39.71
C ALA A 541 6.11 70.74 -38.20
N LEU A 542 5.18 71.39 -37.50
CA LEU A 542 4.94 71.16 -36.08
C LEU A 542 4.44 69.73 -35.83
N ASN A 543 3.48 69.24 -36.62
CA ASN A 543 2.96 67.88 -36.50
C ASN A 543 4.06 66.83 -36.71
N HIS A 544 4.85 66.97 -37.78
CA HIS A 544 5.96 66.05 -38.05
C HIS A 544 7.03 66.06 -36.94
N ALA A 545 7.35 67.24 -36.38
CA ALA A 545 8.30 67.35 -35.27
C ALA A 545 7.76 66.70 -33.97
N ARG A 546 6.45 66.85 -33.68
CA ARG A 546 5.79 66.20 -32.53
C ARG A 546 5.68 64.69 -32.69
N ILE A 547 5.39 64.18 -33.89
CA ILE A 547 5.39 62.73 -34.17
C ILE A 547 6.79 62.15 -33.97
N ALA A 548 7.84 62.82 -34.50
CA ALA A 548 9.22 62.41 -34.27
C ALA A 548 9.58 62.40 -32.77
N GLN A 549 9.19 63.44 -32.02
CA GLN A 549 9.38 63.51 -30.57
C GLN A 549 8.72 62.34 -29.84
N GLN A 550 7.47 62.03 -30.16
CA GLN A 550 6.72 60.93 -29.54
C GLN A 550 7.34 59.57 -29.85
N HIS A 551 7.76 59.34 -31.09
CA HIS A 551 8.39 58.07 -31.49
C HIS A 551 9.76 57.87 -30.82
N TYR A 552 10.61 58.91 -30.76
CA TYR A 552 11.89 58.83 -30.04
C TYR A 552 11.68 58.62 -28.53
N ALA A 553 10.69 59.29 -27.94
CA ALA A 553 10.35 59.09 -26.53
C ALA A 553 9.86 57.66 -26.26
N PHE A 554 9.06 57.08 -27.17
CA PHE A 554 8.54 55.72 -27.05
C PHE A 554 9.66 54.65 -27.05
N ILE A 555 10.69 54.82 -27.88
CA ILE A 555 11.85 53.89 -27.92
C ILE A 555 12.92 54.20 -26.86
N GLY A 556 12.73 55.25 -26.05
CA GLY A 556 13.66 55.65 -24.99
C GLY A 556 14.89 56.44 -25.46
N ASP A 557 14.91 56.96 -26.69
CA ASP A 557 15.95 57.86 -27.20
C ASP A 557 15.65 59.31 -26.75
N LEU A 558 15.85 59.56 -25.45
CA LEU A 558 15.49 60.83 -24.81
C LEU A 558 16.24 62.03 -25.42
N ASP A 559 17.49 61.85 -25.83
CA ASP A 559 18.31 62.90 -26.45
C ASP A 559 17.71 63.36 -27.78
N ARG A 560 17.24 62.43 -28.62
CA ARG A 560 16.59 62.78 -29.89
C ARG A 560 15.17 63.27 -29.69
N ALA A 561 14.45 62.74 -28.70
CA ALA A 561 13.13 63.23 -28.32
C ALA A 561 13.19 64.70 -27.86
N GLU A 562 14.18 65.05 -27.03
CA GLU A 562 14.40 66.43 -26.58
C GLU A 562 14.72 67.35 -27.76
N LYS A 563 15.60 66.94 -28.68
CA LYS A 563 15.91 67.71 -29.89
C LYS A 563 14.71 67.93 -30.80
N ALA A 564 13.88 66.90 -30.98
CA ALA A 564 12.64 67.01 -31.74
C ALA A 564 11.62 67.93 -31.03
N GLY A 565 11.56 67.88 -29.70
CA GLY A 565 10.75 68.78 -28.88
C GLY A 565 11.18 70.25 -29.00
N ILE A 566 12.48 70.53 -28.90
CA ILE A 566 13.03 71.88 -29.09
C ILE A 566 12.72 72.39 -30.50
N LEU A 567 12.83 71.53 -31.52
CA LEU A 567 12.45 71.90 -32.90
C LEU A 567 10.95 72.24 -32.99
N ALA A 568 10.08 71.44 -32.40
CA ALA A 568 8.64 71.70 -32.37
C ALA A 568 8.31 73.03 -31.66
N ASP A 569 8.95 73.30 -30.52
CA ASP A 569 8.74 74.53 -29.75
C ASP A 569 9.23 75.77 -30.52
N ASN A 570 10.39 75.67 -31.20
CA ASN A 570 10.89 76.74 -32.07
C ASN A 570 9.96 77.00 -33.28
N ILE A 571 9.41 75.96 -33.92
CA ILE A 571 8.44 76.08 -35.01
C ILE A 571 7.17 76.79 -34.53
N LYS A 572 6.69 76.45 -33.34
CA LYS A 572 5.52 77.06 -32.69
C LYS A 572 5.74 78.55 -32.40
N GLU A 573 6.90 78.92 -31.87
CA GLU A 573 7.25 80.32 -31.56
C GLU A 573 7.32 81.19 -32.83
N ILE A 574 7.93 80.68 -33.91
CA ILE A 574 8.10 81.42 -35.18
C ILE A 574 6.77 81.62 -35.93
N SER A 575 5.84 80.69 -35.81
CA SER A 575 4.58 80.68 -36.57
C SER A 575 3.41 81.40 -35.89
N GLY A 576 3.52 81.68 -34.59
CA GLY A 576 2.43 82.29 -33.80
C GLY A 576 1.21 81.37 -33.59
N LEU A 577 1.36 80.05 -33.79
CA LEU A 577 0.29 79.07 -33.60
C LEU A 577 -0.02 78.89 -32.10
N THR A 578 -1.29 79.10 -31.69
CA THR A 578 -1.75 78.88 -30.30
C THR A 578 -2.15 77.42 -30.06
N GLU A 579 -2.04 76.96 -28.81
CA GLU A 579 -2.48 75.61 -28.37
C GLU A 579 -3.93 75.35 -28.80
N GLY A 580 -4.11 74.44 -29.77
CA GLY A 580 -5.43 74.07 -30.28
C GLY A 580 -5.50 73.77 -31.78
N ASN A 581 -4.47 74.12 -32.57
CA ASN A 581 -4.39 73.72 -33.99
C ASN A 581 -3.63 72.39 -34.20
N GLU A 582 -3.06 71.83 -33.14
CA GLU A 582 -2.43 70.51 -33.16
C GLU A 582 -3.53 69.45 -33.30
N THR A 583 -3.47 68.60 -34.33
CA THR A 583 -4.24 67.35 -34.33
C THR A 583 -3.54 66.38 -33.38
N THR A 584 -3.56 66.67 -32.09
CA THR A 584 -3.26 65.68 -31.06
C THR A 584 -4.57 64.97 -30.74
N SER A 585 -4.68 63.73 -31.20
CA SER A 585 -5.61 62.75 -30.66
C SER A 585 -5.18 62.32 -29.25
N GLU A 586 -4.90 63.29 -28.36
CA GLU A 586 -4.63 63.04 -26.94
C GLU A 586 -5.84 62.39 -26.22
N GLU A 587 -7.06 62.56 -26.76
CA GLU A 587 -8.26 61.86 -26.26
C GLU A 587 -8.41 60.40 -26.75
N GLU A 588 -7.72 59.95 -27.82
CA GLU A 588 -7.68 58.52 -28.18
C GLU A 588 -6.57 57.74 -27.44
N LEU A 589 -5.59 58.43 -26.87
CA LEU A 589 -4.39 57.84 -26.27
C LEU A 589 -4.54 57.43 -24.79
N ASN A 590 -5.56 57.94 -24.08
CA ASN A 590 -5.79 57.65 -22.65
C ASN A 590 -7.07 56.85 -22.35
N SER A 591 -7.82 56.41 -23.36
CA SER A 591 -8.93 55.47 -23.12
C SER A 591 -8.36 54.07 -22.96
N GLY A 592 -8.70 53.40 -21.84
CA GLY A 592 -8.26 52.04 -21.57
C GLY A 592 -8.62 51.12 -22.74
N PHE A 593 -7.60 50.58 -23.40
CA PHE A 593 -7.77 49.71 -24.56
C PHE A 593 -8.46 48.41 -24.14
N ASN A 594 -9.73 48.28 -24.53
CA ASN A 594 -10.48 47.04 -24.44
C ASN A 594 -10.22 46.21 -25.71
N LEU A 595 -9.67 45.00 -25.55
CA LEU A 595 -9.47 44.04 -26.66
C LEU A 595 -10.75 43.79 -27.49
N GLY A 596 -11.93 44.04 -26.91
CA GLY A 596 -13.21 43.95 -27.62
C GLY A 596 -13.44 44.99 -28.73
N ASP A 597 -12.87 46.20 -28.63
CA ASP A 597 -13.15 47.31 -29.55
C ASP A 597 -12.36 47.25 -30.86
N ILE A 598 -11.25 46.51 -30.89
CA ILE A 598 -10.50 46.25 -32.13
C ILE A 598 -11.09 45.02 -32.86
N SER A 599 -11.66 44.06 -32.13
CA SER A 599 -12.45 42.96 -32.72
C SER A 599 -13.68 43.48 -33.48
N SER A 600 -14.30 44.59 -33.04
CA SER A 600 -15.45 45.18 -33.73
C SER A 600 -15.04 45.96 -35.00
N LYS A 601 -13.90 46.66 -34.98
CA LYS A 601 -13.30 47.33 -36.16
C LYS A 601 -12.69 46.36 -37.18
N ALA A 602 -12.13 45.23 -36.74
CA ALA A 602 -11.66 44.16 -37.62
C ALA A 602 -12.83 43.39 -38.27
N LYS A 603 -13.94 43.20 -37.55
CA LYS A 603 -15.16 42.58 -38.08
C LYS A 603 -15.89 43.42 -39.13
N SER A 604 -15.71 44.74 -39.17
CA SER A 604 -16.34 45.58 -40.20
C SER A 604 -15.58 45.61 -41.54
N LEU A 605 -14.38 45.03 -41.60
CA LEU A 605 -13.54 44.94 -42.81
C LEU A 605 -13.39 43.52 -43.37
N VAL A 606 -13.97 42.51 -42.71
CA VAL A 606 -14.08 41.15 -43.23
C VAL A 606 -15.54 40.77 -43.35
N SER A 607 -16.19 41.27 -44.41
CA SER A 607 -17.43 40.69 -44.90
C SER A 607 -17.11 39.37 -45.58
N GLU A 608 -17.21 38.27 -44.82
CA GLU A 608 -17.83 37.00 -45.23
C GLU A 608 -17.71 36.00 -44.07
N VAL A 609 -18.65 36.09 -43.13
CA VAL A 609 -18.82 35.04 -42.11
C VAL A 609 -19.63 33.91 -42.73
N ASN A 610 -19.00 32.74 -42.79
CA ASN A 610 -19.60 31.47 -43.19
C ASN A 610 -20.79 31.13 -42.24
N PRO A 611 -22.02 30.90 -42.75
CA PRO A 611 -23.25 30.73 -41.93
C PRO A 611 -23.27 29.53 -40.98
N LEU A 612 -22.25 28.65 -41.04
CA LEU A 612 -22.16 27.44 -40.21
C LEU A 612 -21.82 27.74 -38.73
N HIS A 613 -21.02 28.76 -38.44
CA HIS A 613 -20.60 29.08 -37.06
C HIS A 613 -21.69 29.80 -36.25
N LEU A 614 -22.56 30.58 -36.90
CA LEU A 614 -23.69 31.24 -36.25
C LEU A 614 -24.78 30.22 -35.85
N ALA A 615 -24.97 29.16 -36.64
CA ALA A 615 -25.90 28.07 -36.33
C ALA A 615 -25.46 27.22 -35.12
N VAL A 616 -24.15 26.98 -34.96
CA VAL A 616 -23.59 26.21 -33.83
C VAL A 616 -23.65 27.01 -32.52
N ALA A 617 -23.37 28.33 -32.57
CA ALA A 617 -23.46 29.20 -31.39
C ALA A 617 -24.91 29.39 -30.91
N VAL A 618 -25.87 29.55 -31.83
CA VAL A 618 -27.31 29.63 -31.50
C VAL A 618 -27.85 28.27 -31.00
N GLY A 619 -27.35 27.16 -31.56
CA GLY A 619 -27.65 25.81 -31.08
C GLY A 619 -27.19 25.55 -29.65
N LEU A 620 -25.94 25.90 -29.34
CA LEU A 620 -25.37 25.77 -27.99
C LEU A 620 -26.11 26.64 -26.96
N PHE A 621 -26.49 27.86 -27.33
CA PHE A 621 -27.23 28.77 -26.45
C PHE A 621 -28.67 28.29 -26.17
N LEU A 622 -29.34 27.70 -27.17
CA LEU A 622 -30.66 27.10 -26.99
C LEU A 622 -30.61 25.81 -26.16
N THR A 623 -29.56 24.99 -26.31
CA THR A 623 -29.38 23.79 -25.46
C THR A 623 -29.08 24.15 -24.00
N LEU A 624 -28.30 25.20 -23.74
CA LEU A 624 -28.01 25.66 -22.39
C LEU A 624 -29.27 26.22 -21.69
N MET A 625 -30.12 26.95 -22.42
CA MET A 625 -31.42 27.42 -21.94
C MET A 625 -32.40 26.27 -21.62
N LEU A 626 -32.40 25.20 -22.42
CA LEU A 626 -33.21 24.00 -22.19
C LEU A 626 -32.76 23.22 -20.94
N VAL A 627 -31.44 23.11 -20.71
CA VAL A 627 -30.89 22.47 -19.51
C VAL A 627 -31.22 23.27 -18.25
N ILE A 628 -31.12 24.61 -18.30
CA ILE A 628 -31.49 25.48 -17.18
C ILE A 628 -32.99 25.37 -16.87
N LEU A 629 -33.86 25.30 -17.89
CA LEU A 629 -35.30 25.09 -17.70
C LEU A 629 -35.62 23.70 -17.11
N MET A 630 -34.90 22.65 -17.50
CA MET A 630 -35.05 21.31 -16.92
C MET A 630 -34.59 21.24 -15.45
N VAL A 631 -33.49 21.92 -15.10
CA VAL A 631 -33.01 21.99 -13.72
C VAL A 631 -33.99 22.75 -12.82
N VAL A 632 -34.55 23.86 -13.31
CA VAL A 632 -35.59 24.62 -12.57
C VAL A 632 -36.89 23.80 -12.42
N ALA A 633 -37.26 23.00 -13.42
CA ALA A 633 -38.39 22.08 -13.33
C ALA A 633 -38.14 20.94 -12.33
N PHE A 634 -36.92 20.38 -12.29
CA PHE A 634 -36.52 19.32 -11.36
C PHE A 634 -36.52 19.79 -9.90
N ILE A 635 -36.03 21.02 -9.63
CA ILE A 635 -36.06 21.63 -8.30
C ILE A 635 -37.51 21.89 -7.84
N LYS A 636 -38.42 22.27 -8.75
CA LYS A 636 -39.86 22.41 -8.44
C LYS A 636 -40.57 21.08 -8.16
N ILE A 637 -40.10 19.97 -8.75
CA ILE A 637 -40.66 18.62 -8.52
C ILE A 637 -40.19 18.06 -7.16
N GLN A 638 -38.94 18.33 -6.76
CA GLN A 638 -38.41 17.92 -5.44
C GLN A 638 -39.00 18.72 -4.27
N GLY A 639 -39.43 19.97 -4.50
CA GLY A 639 -40.05 20.83 -3.49
C GLY A 639 -41.45 20.40 -2.99
N LYS A 640 -42.09 19.39 -3.59
CA LYS A 640 -43.46 18.95 -3.24
C LYS A 640 -43.56 17.62 -2.47
N LYS A 641 -42.45 16.96 -2.12
CA LYS A 641 -42.48 15.75 -1.26
C LYS A 641 -41.83 15.99 0.10
N LYS A 642 -42.56 16.63 1.01
CA LYS A 642 -42.37 16.45 2.46
C LYS A 642 -43.58 15.71 3.03
N THR A 643 -43.57 14.39 2.92
CA THR A 643 -44.47 13.51 3.66
C THR A 643 -43.82 13.10 4.98
N LYS A 644 -44.54 13.39 6.08
CA LYS A 644 -44.25 12.93 7.45
C LYS A 644 -44.05 11.40 7.49
N ILE A 645 -42.89 10.94 7.96
CA ILE A 645 -42.71 9.55 8.36
C ILE A 645 -42.88 9.47 9.89
N LYS A 646 -43.95 8.81 10.34
CA LYS A 646 -44.11 8.34 11.72
C LYS A 646 -43.26 7.08 11.89
N HIS A 647 -42.44 7.00 12.93
CA HIS A 647 -41.77 5.75 13.32
C HIS A 647 -42.80 4.76 13.89
N GLN A 648 -42.96 3.63 13.21
CA GLN A 648 -43.52 2.39 13.76
C GLN A 648 -42.34 1.48 14.15
N SER A 649 -42.29 1.08 15.41
CA SER A 649 -41.40 0.02 15.89
C SER A 649 -41.95 -1.34 15.46
N THR A 650 -41.23 -2.07 14.62
CA THR A 650 -41.51 -3.47 14.31
C THR A 650 -40.79 -4.39 15.30
N GLN A 651 -41.54 -5.26 15.97
CA GLN A 651 -41.01 -6.41 16.69
C GLN A 651 -40.81 -7.55 15.70
N HIS A 652 -39.59 -8.07 15.58
CA HIS A 652 -39.33 -9.36 14.93
C HIS A 652 -39.02 -10.41 15.99
N THR A 653 -39.85 -11.44 16.06
CA THR A 653 -39.62 -12.67 16.81
C THR A 653 -38.91 -13.65 15.89
N VAL A 654 -37.72 -14.13 16.27
CA VAL A 654 -37.02 -15.23 15.58
C VAL A 654 -37.24 -16.49 16.40
N GLU A 655 -37.90 -17.50 15.83
CA GLU A 655 -37.98 -18.86 16.37
C GLU A 655 -36.97 -19.74 15.62
N SER A 656 -36.02 -20.33 16.35
CA SER A 656 -35.14 -21.39 15.86
C SER A 656 -35.62 -22.73 16.43
N GLU A 657 -35.94 -23.70 15.56
CA GLU A 657 -36.25 -25.08 15.92
C GLU A 657 -34.98 -25.95 15.87
N GLU A 658 -34.63 -26.59 16.98
CA GLU A 658 -33.75 -27.78 17.00
C GLU A 658 -34.29 -28.83 18.00
N PRO A 659 -33.98 -30.13 17.80
CA PRO A 659 -34.67 -31.24 18.44
C PRO A 659 -34.26 -31.42 19.90
N THR A 660 -35.25 -31.83 20.70
CA THR A 660 -35.21 -31.94 22.15
C THR A 660 -34.36 -33.10 22.67
N ASN A 661 -33.51 -32.83 23.65
CA ASN A 661 -33.30 -33.75 24.79
C ASN A 661 -33.53 -32.96 26.10
N GLY A 662 -34.42 -33.50 26.93
CA GLY A 662 -35.21 -32.74 27.89
C GLY A 662 -34.46 -32.02 29.01
N PHE A 663 -34.61 -30.69 29.06
CA PHE A 663 -34.67 -29.88 30.28
C PHE A 663 -35.57 -28.65 30.02
N ARG A 664 -36.34 -28.21 31.04
CA ARG A 664 -37.40 -27.18 30.95
C ARG A 664 -36.93 -25.83 30.34
N LYS A 665 -37.63 -25.33 29.31
CA LYS A 665 -37.47 -23.98 28.71
C LYS A 665 -37.80 -22.88 29.74
N ARG A 666 -36.91 -21.88 29.91
CA ARG A 666 -37.25 -20.55 30.43
C ARG A 666 -37.11 -19.54 29.30
N ARG A 667 -38.15 -18.75 29.04
CA ARG A 667 -38.10 -17.60 28.12
C ARG A 667 -37.20 -16.52 28.71
N VAL A 668 -36.26 -15.99 27.93
CA VAL A 668 -35.50 -14.78 28.25
C VAL A 668 -35.95 -13.69 27.29
N ASN A 669 -36.54 -12.62 27.80
CA ASN A 669 -36.81 -11.41 27.02
C ASN A 669 -35.56 -10.52 27.10
N VAL A 670 -34.94 -10.21 25.97
CA VAL A 670 -33.87 -9.21 25.88
C VAL A 670 -34.51 -7.87 25.52
N ILE A 671 -34.36 -6.87 26.39
CA ILE A 671 -34.75 -5.48 26.13
C ILE A 671 -33.45 -4.68 25.94
N ARG A 672 -33.26 -4.05 24.77
CA ARG A 672 -32.16 -3.08 24.53
C ARG A 672 -32.65 -1.68 24.94
N TYR A 673 -31.85 -0.97 25.74
CA TYR A 673 -32.02 0.45 26.01
C TYR A 673 -31.05 1.27 25.16
N SER A 674 -31.47 2.47 24.75
CA SER A 674 -30.65 3.45 24.05
C SER A 674 -29.84 4.28 25.07
N SER A 675 -28.65 4.74 24.68
CA SER A 675 -27.70 5.49 25.53
C SER A 675 -28.21 6.83 26.07
N LYS A 676 -29.44 7.24 25.74
CA LYS A 676 -30.07 8.51 26.17
C LYS A 676 -30.86 8.42 27.48
N ASP A 677 -31.04 7.23 28.06
CA ASP A 677 -31.89 7.01 29.25
C ASP A 677 -31.14 7.02 30.60
N ILE A 678 -29.85 7.37 30.62
CA ILE A 678 -29.01 7.37 31.84
C ILE A 678 -28.72 8.82 32.26
N LYS A 679 -29.16 9.23 33.45
CA LYS A 679 -28.78 10.52 34.06
C LYS A 679 -27.58 10.34 35.02
N PRO A 680 -26.51 11.15 34.92
CA PRO A 680 -25.45 11.18 35.92
C PRO A 680 -25.90 11.92 37.18
N MET A 681 -25.32 11.57 38.33
CA MET A 681 -25.52 12.23 39.62
C MET A 681 -24.16 12.79 40.08
N ASP A 682 -24.12 14.08 40.44
CA ASP A 682 -22.92 14.77 40.91
C ASP A 682 -22.67 14.48 42.40
N ASP A 683 -21.56 13.81 42.71
CA ASP A 683 -20.61 14.09 43.81
C ASP A 683 -19.75 12.84 44.10
N VAL A 684 -18.45 12.93 43.78
CA VAL A 684 -17.46 11.87 44.00
C VAL A 684 -16.56 12.23 45.18
N LYS A 685 -16.69 11.50 46.28
CA LYS A 685 -15.58 11.29 47.23
C LYS A 685 -15.48 9.81 47.54
N ASN A 686 -14.34 9.23 47.19
CA ASN A 686 -13.93 7.82 47.33
C ASN A 686 -14.55 6.83 46.34
N GLY A 687 -13.99 6.79 45.12
CA GLY A 687 -13.58 5.54 44.44
C GLY A 687 -14.58 4.44 44.05
N ASP A 688 -15.86 4.52 44.41
CA ASP A 688 -16.88 3.51 44.07
C ASP A 688 -18.09 4.16 43.35
N LEU A 689 -18.37 3.72 42.11
CA LEU A 689 -19.57 4.12 41.35
C LEU A 689 -20.73 3.18 41.70
N ASN A 690 -21.72 3.68 42.44
CA ASN A 690 -23.00 2.99 42.64
C ASN A 690 -24.00 3.44 41.55
N VAL A 691 -24.53 2.49 40.77
CA VAL A 691 -25.57 2.74 39.78
C VAL A 691 -26.89 2.17 40.29
N GLU A 692 -27.93 3.00 40.40
CA GLU A 692 -29.27 2.56 40.80
C GLU A 692 -30.17 2.45 39.56
N MET A 693 -30.73 1.26 39.32
CA MET A 693 -31.75 1.04 38.28
C MET A 693 -33.15 0.93 38.91
N PRO A 694 -34.23 1.35 38.22
CA PRO A 694 -35.57 1.30 38.79
C PRO A 694 -36.06 -0.15 38.90
N LYS A 695 -36.24 -0.59 40.16
CA LYS A 695 -37.04 -1.73 40.64
C LYS A 695 -36.60 -3.17 40.25
N ASN A 696 -36.20 -3.87 41.31
CA ASN A 696 -36.14 -5.33 41.56
C ASN A 696 -34.92 -6.14 41.08
N ARG A 697 -34.09 -6.46 42.11
CA ARG A 697 -33.17 -7.60 42.30
C ARG A 697 -31.73 -7.48 41.76
N GLY A 698 -30.80 -7.18 42.68
CA GLY A 698 -29.38 -7.56 42.63
C GLY A 698 -28.41 -6.38 42.71
N VAL A 699 -27.48 -6.42 43.67
CA VAL A 699 -26.34 -5.48 43.76
C VAL A 699 -25.17 -6.05 42.94
N PHE A 700 -24.60 -5.25 42.03
CA PHE A 700 -23.46 -5.62 41.18
C PHE A 700 -22.24 -4.76 41.54
N LYS A 701 -21.04 -5.36 41.60
CA LYS A 701 -19.77 -4.62 41.73
C LYS A 701 -19.12 -4.47 40.35
N ALA A 702 -18.87 -3.24 39.93
CA ALA A 702 -18.09 -2.91 38.73
C ALA A 702 -16.64 -2.59 39.12
N GLY A 703 -15.67 -3.04 38.32
CA GLY A 703 -14.26 -2.63 38.41
C GLY A 703 -13.85 -1.91 37.12
N ILE A 704 -13.01 -0.88 37.24
CA ILE A 704 -12.57 -0.04 36.13
C ILE A 704 -11.41 -0.72 35.39
N CYS A 705 -11.55 -0.95 34.08
CA CYS A 705 -10.44 -1.12 33.14
C CYS A 705 -10.56 -0.04 32.05
N ARG A 706 -9.44 0.50 31.58
CA ARG A 706 -9.43 1.53 30.54
C ARG A 706 -9.95 0.91 29.24
N GLN A 707 -11.05 1.50 28.73
CA GLN A 707 -11.84 1.16 27.54
C GLN A 707 -12.90 0.05 27.74
N GLY A 708 -14.07 0.41 28.28
CA GLY A 708 -15.33 -0.33 28.15
C GLY A 708 -15.83 -1.09 29.40
N LEU A 709 -17.14 -1.02 29.68
CA LEU A 709 -17.79 -1.73 30.80
C LEU A 709 -17.82 -3.25 30.56
N CYS A 710 -17.04 -4.04 31.28
CA CYS A 710 -17.20 -5.50 31.37
C CYS A 710 -17.97 -5.91 32.63
N LEU A 711 -19.13 -6.56 32.48
CA LEU A 711 -19.81 -7.26 33.57
C LEU A 711 -19.13 -8.62 33.80
N LYS A 712 -18.35 -8.76 34.88
CA LYS A 712 -17.86 -10.08 35.33
C LYS A 712 -18.98 -10.84 36.06
N THR A 713 -19.44 -11.95 35.49
CA THR A 713 -20.32 -12.90 36.17
C THR A 713 -19.49 -13.87 37.03
N LYS A 714 -19.30 -13.57 38.32
CA LYS A 714 -18.78 -14.56 39.27
C LYS A 714 -19.95 -15.22 40.01
N LYS A 715 -20.27 -16.47 39.67
CA LYS A 715 -21.20 -17.29 40.46
C LYS A 715 -20.54 -17.60 41.81
N ILE A 716 -21.08 -17.03 42.88
CA ILE A 716 -20.77 -17.45 44.25
C ILE A 716 -21.61 -18.71 44.52
N PRO A 717 -21.04 -19.86 44.94
CA PRO A 717 -21.83 -21.00 45.37
C PRO A 717 -22.47 -20.66 46.72
N GLN A 718 -23.79 -20.49 46.76
CA GLN A 718 -24.51 -20.52 48.02
C GLN A 718 -24.73 -21.98 48.45
N ARG A 719 -24.24 -22.29 49.65
CA ARG A 719 -24.51 -23.52 50.40
C ARG A 719 -26.01 -23.66 50.68
N LYS A 720 -26.61 -24.70 50.08
CA LYS A 720 -27.46 -25.77 50.65
C LYS A 720 -28.47 -26.23 49.62
#